data_AF-A0A6F8YTR7-F1
#
_entry.id   AF-A0A6F8YTR7-F1
#
_cell.length_a   1.000
_cell.length_b   1.000
_cell.length_c   1.000
_cell.angle_alpha   90.00
_cell.angle_beta   90.00
_cell.angle_gamma   90.00
#
_symmetry.space_group_name_H-M   'P 1'
#
loop_
_entity.id
_entity.type
_entity.pdbx_description
1 polymer ?
#
loop_
_entity_poly.entity_id
_entity_poly.type
_entity_poly.pdbx_seq_one_letter_code
_entity_poly.pdbx_strand_id
1 'polypeptide(L)'
;MDTACSSSLVALHLAAQSLRQGECDLALAGGVTVMATPSLFVEFSRQRGLAADGRCKPFAEAADGTGWAEGAGMVLLERLSDARRNGHPVLAVVRGSAVNQDGASNGLTAPSGPAQERVIRQALANARLAPSDVDLVEAHGTGTTLGDPIEAGALLATYGVDRPADRPLWLGSVKSNIGHAQAASGVAGVIKAVAALRDAVLPRTLHVDAPSSHVDWSAGAVALLTDESAWPADGRPRRAGVSSFGMSGTNAHLILEEAPPAPVPGADGGPEVPRVVSAATPEAATALARRIGAVADRPLDVAYTLAAGRAALPWRMVLPDGLPARAGDGRVVFVFPGQGSQWLGMGLELWDSAPAFAASMEACAAALAPYVDWHLREVLADEAALARVDVVQPVLFAVMVSLAELWRSYGVRPDAVVGHSQGEIAAAHVAGALSLADAARVVALRSRAIAKLAGRGGMVSVPLPLERIDPGGLSVAAVNGPEAVVLSGDAAAVEAFLGREPRARRVNVDYASHSAHVEAVREEILAALDGIHPRPSDIPFHSTVTGGPLDTAGLGPAYWYRNLRQTVRFADAVAGLHGHQLVEISAHPVLGLELGTLRRGEGGLSRFLASAADAWTRGVRLDWDAVFAGRNARRVTLPTYPFQRQRYWMEAPPPAAPARDAEFWTAVDQGDLDALAGAAPGSRGDWAKLLPALAAWRRRGDERAAVAGWRYQEAWRRVPDPAPAPLEGAWLVVGGEPADACVAALNARGARASRVPRANRCAGSSRCSPSTAPTRYPQWRRPAASCATTPRRRCGA
;
A
#
# COMPACT_ATOMS: atom_id res chain seq x y z
N MET A 1 -27.82 3.63 -2.99
CA MET A 1 -29.07 3.53 -2.21
C MET A 1 -29.29 4.86 -1.53
N ASP A 2 -30.50 5.40 -1.57
CA ASP A 2 -30.84 6.64 -0.90
C ASP A 2 -32.10 6.43 -0.04
N THR A 3 -31.89 6.41 1.26
CA THR A 3 -32.91 6.37 2.31
C THR A 3 -32.62 7.48 3.32
N ALA A 4 -32.15 8.62 2.81
CA ALA A 4 -31.70 9.77 3.57
C ALA A 4 -30.66 9.39 4.65
N CYS A 5 -30.90 9.76 5.91
CA CYS A 5 -29.98 9.53 7.03
C CYS A 5 -29.72 8.04 7.34
N SER A 6 -30.61 7.14 6.93
CA SER A 6 -30.47 5.69 7.16
C SER A 6 -29.66 4.97 6.08
N SER A 7 -29.27 5.67 4.99
CA SER A 7 -28.66 5.08 3.78
C SER A 7 -27.50 4.14 4.05
N SER A 8 -26.54 4.52 4.89
CA SER A 8 -25.40 3.67 5.18
C SER A 8 -25.77 2.41 5.97
N LEU A 9 -26.69 2.47 6.93
CA LEU A 9 -27.12 1.24 7.64
C LEU A 9 -27.96 0.32 6.76
N VAL A 10 -28.80 0.89 5.88
CA VAL A 10 -29.53 0.08 4.88
C VAL A 10 -28.55 -0.60 3.93
N ALA A 11 -27.49 0.11 3.48
CA ALA A 11 -26.44 -0.49 2.67
C ALA A 11 -25.72 -1.64 3.42
N LEU A 12 -25.39 -1.46 4.71
CA LEU A 12 -24.80 -2.53 5.53
C LEU A 12 -25.76 -3.72 5.71
N HIS A 13 -27.06 -3.48 5.88
CA HIS A 13 -28.07 -4.55 5.96
C HIS A 13 -28.10 -5.37 4.68
N LEU A 14 -28.18 -4.73 3.52
CA LEU A 14 -28.20 -5.40 2.21
C LEU A 14 -26.89 -6.16 1.94
N ALA A 15 -25.75 -5.58 2.26
CA ALA A 15 -24.45 -6.25 2.14
C ALA A 15 -24.37 -7.51 3.01
N ALA A 16 -24.86 -7.45 4.25
CA ALA A 16 -24.92 -8.61 5.13
C ALA A 16 -25.87 -9.71 4.59
N GLN A 17 -26.99 -9.34 3.96
CA GLN A 17 -27.89 -10.29 3.30
C GLN A 17 -27.21 -10.97 2.10
N SER A 18 -26.58 -10.18 1.23
CA SER A 18 -25.89 -10.68 0.03
C SER A 18 -24.78 -11.68 0.38
N LEU A 19 -23.98 -11.38 1.42
CA LEU A 19 -22.98 -12.30 1.97
C LEU A 19 -23.60 -13.59 2.52
N ARG A 20 -24.72 -13.51 3.24
CA ARG A 20 -25.40 -14.69 3.81
C ARG A 20 -26.01 -15.58 2.72
N GLN A 21 -26.45 -14.99 1.62
CA GLN A 21 -27.04 -15.70 0.48
C GLN A 21 -25.99 -16.24 -0.50
N GLY A 22 -24.71 -15.89 -0.33
CA GLY A 22 -23.64 -16.34 -1.20
C GLY A 22 -23.58 -15.63 -2.54
N GLU A 23 -24.22 -14.46 -2.68
CA GLU A 23 -24.16 -13.63 -3.88
C GLU A 23 -22.80 -12.92 -4.02
N CYS A 24 -22.09 -12.75 -2.91
CA CYS A 24 -20.72 -12.25 -2.85
C CYS A 24 -19.93 -12.89 -1.70
N ASP A 25 -18.59 -12.81 -1.79
CA ASP A 25 -17.66 -13.28 -0.75
C ASP A 25 -17.17 -12.15 0.16
N LEU A 26 -17.07 -10.93 -0.39
CA LEU A 26 -16.69 -9.71 0.29
C LEU A 26 -17.61 -8.58 -0.13
N ALA A 27 -17.95 -7.68 0.80
CA ALA A 27 -18.79 -6.52 0.52
C ALA A 27 -18.23 -5.24 1.15
N LEU A 28 -18.11 -4.19 0.34
CA LEU A 28 -17.86 -2.83 0.82
C LEU A 28 -19.20 -2.14 1.07
N ALA A 29 -19.43 -1.69 2.29
CA ALA A 29 -20.68 -1.03 2.68
C ALA A 29 -20.41 0.24 3.49
N GLY A 30 -21.20 1.29 3.25
CA GLY A 30 -20.96 2.59 3.89
C GLY A 30 -21.83 3.70 3.31
N GLY A 31 -21.37 4.93 3.45
CA GLY A 31 -22.08 6.11 2.97
C GLY A 31 -21.19 7.34 2.89
N VAL A 32 -21.57 8.27 2.03
CA VAL A 32 -20.84 9.51 1.78
C VAL A 32 -21.80 10.68 1.66
N THR A 33 -21.38 11.83 2.16
CA THR A 33 -22.00 13.12 1.91
C THR A 33 -20.90 14.17 1.92
N VAL A 34 -20.85 14.96 0.85
CA VAL A 34 -20.06 16.19 0.73
C VAL A 34 -20.98 17.28 0.20
N MET A 35 -21.13 18.37 0.95
CA MET A 35 -22.01 19.49 0.61
C MET A 35 -21.26 20.44 -0.34
N ALA A 36 -21.36 20.18 -1.63
CA ALA A 36 -20.78 21.05 -2.67
C ALA A 36 -21.44 22.45 -2.70
N THR A 37 -22.66 22.58 -2.19
CA THR A 37 -23.43 23.83 -2.11
C THR A 37 -24.06 23.99 -0.72
N PRO A 38 -24.44 25.23 -0.32
CA PRO A 38 -25.08 25.47 0.98
C PRO A 38 -26.59 25.19 0.99
N SER A 39 -27.17 24.59 -0.06
CA SER A 39 -28.64 24.47 -0.24
C SER A 39 -29.33 23.83 0.97
N LEU A 40 -28.72 22.78 1.54
CA LEU A 40 -29.29 22.08 2.69
C LEU A 40 -29.41 22.98 3.94
N PHE A 41 -28.42 23.86 4.17
CA PHE A 41 -28.50 24.83 5.26
C PHE A 41 -29.63 25.83 5.03
N VAL A 42 -29.81 26.31 3.79
CA VAL A 42 -30.88 27.26 3.44
C VAL A 42 -32.25 26.63 3.66
N GLU A 43 -32.45 25.41 3.18
CA GLU A 43 -33.72 24.68 3.28
C GLU A 43 -34.10 24.39 4.74
N PHE A 44 -33.18 23.86 5.54
CA PHE A 44 -33.46 23.53 6.93
C PHE A 44 -33.53 24.76 7.85
N SER A 45 -32.90 25.87 7.49
CA SER A 45 -33.10 27.15 8.18
C SER A 45 -34.55 27.64 8.05
N ARG A 46 -35.14 27.50 6.85
CA ARG A 46 -36.57 27.87 6.62
C ARG A 46 -37.52 27.02 7.44
N GLN A 47 -37.17 25.76 7.66
CA GLN A 47 -37.94 24.80 8.47
C GLN A 47 -37.66 24.92 9.98
N ARG A 48 -36.71 25.78 10.39
CA ARG A 48 -36.21 25.87 11.77
C ARG A 48 -35.76 24.52 12.34
N GLY A 49 -35.21 23.65 11.49
CA GLY A 49 -34.71 22.33 11.89
C GLY A 49 -33.26 22.33 12.36
N LEU A 50 -32.56 23.46 12.26
CA LEU A 50 -31.15 23.59 12.63
C LEU A 50 -30.99 24.12 14.05
N ALA A 51 -30.05 23.54 14.80
CA ALA A 51 -29.59 24.11 16.06
C ALA A 51 -28.93 25.47 15.80
N ALA A 52 -29.25 26.48 16.61
CA ALA A 52 -28.77 27.84 16.38
C ALA A 52 -27.23 27.97 16.52
N ASP A 53 -26.62 27.11 17.34
CA ASP A 53 -25.18 27.02 17.54
C ASP A 53 -24.49 25.96 16.66
N GLY A 54 -25.27 25.29 15.80
CA GLY A 54 -24.81 24.24 14.88
C GLY A 54 -24.39 22.95 15.56
N ARG A 55 -24.74 22.71 16.84
CA ARG A 55 -24.37 21.49 17.57
C ARG A 55 -25.55 20.56 17.74
N CYS A 56 -25.35 19.27 17.49
CA CYS A 56 -26.32 18.26 17.93
C CYS A 56 -26.16 18.06 19.45
N LYS A 57 -27.25 18.20 20.20
CA LYS A 57 -27.28 18.04 21.66
C LYS A 57 -28.20 16.86 22.04
N PRO A 58 -27.87 15.64 21.59
CA PRO A 58 -28.79 14.51 21.65
C PRO A 58 -29.23 14.22 23.08
N PHE A 59 -30.54 14.19 23.30
CA PHE A 59 -31.23 13.88 24.56
C PHE A 59 -30.99 14.88 25.69
N ALA A 60 -30.40 16.03 25.40
CA ALA A 60 -30.21 17.12 26.36
C ALA A 60 -31.48 17.97 26.47
N GLU A 61 -31.65 18.66 27.59
CA GLU A 61 -32.72 19.67 27.76
C GLU A 61 -32.54 20.82 26.76
N ALA A 62 -31.29 21.20 26.47
CA ALA A 62 -30.97 22.27 25.51
C ALA A 62 -31.07 21.86 24.02
N ALA A 63 -31.62 20.69 23.70
CA ALA A 63 -31.78 20.22 22.32
C ALA A 63 -32.70 21.15 21.50
N ASP A 64 -32.17 21.76 20.44
CA ASP A 64 -32.86 22.79 19.65
C ASP A 64 -32.82 22.56 18.13
N GLY A 65 -32.27 21.44 17.68
CA GLY A 65 -32.19 21.08 16.26
C GLY A 65 -30.93 20.29 15.90
N THR A 66 -30.77 20.03 14.60
CA THR A 66 -29.59 19.31 14.07
C THR A 66 -28.46 20.26 13.68
N GLY A 67 -27.21 19.79 13.84
CA GLY A 67 -26.03 20.42 13.25
C GLY A 67 -25.57 19.62 12.04
N TRP A 68 -25.69 20.14 10.82
CA TRP A 68 -25.28 19.42 9.62
C TRP A 68 -23.76 19.27 9.51
N ALA A 69 -23.34 18.09 9.05
CA ALA A 69 -21.95 17.75 8.80
C ALA A 69 -21.79 16.94 7.51
N GLU A 70 -20.54 16.79 7.10
CA GLU A 70 -20.11 15.96 5.98
C GLU A 70 -19.37 14.72 6.50
N GLY A 71 -19.28 13.69 5.68
CA GLY A 71 -18.52 12.50 6.05
C GLY A 71 -18.49 11.45 4.95
N ALA A 72 -17.47 10.62 4.98
CA ALA A 72 -17.37 9.41 4.18
C ALA A 72 -16.87 8.29 5.07
N GLY A 73 -17.61 7.19 5.13
CA GLY A 73 -17.25 6.01 5.92
C GLY A 73 -17.53 4.75 5.12
N MET A 74 -16.60 3.79 5.18
CA MET A 74 -16.71 2.49 4.53
C MET A 74 -16.22 1.41 5.49
N VAL A 75 -16.90 0.26 5.49
CA VAL A 75 -16.48 -0.97 6.16
C VAL A 75 -16.41 -2.09 5.14
N LEU A 76 -15.48 -3.03 5.35
CA LEU A 76 -15.38 -4.27 4.61
C LEU A 76 -16.04 -5.38 5.44
N LEU A 77 -16.97 -6.10 4.82
CA LEU A 77 -17.71 -7.20 5.42
C LEU A 77 -17.34 -8.51 4.73
N GLU A 78 -17.25 -9.57 5.53
CA GLU A 78 -16.99 -10.95 5.12
C GLU A 78 -17.77 -11.88 6.06
N ARG A 79 -18.14 -13.09 5.60
CA ARG A 79 -18.67 -14.11 6.50
C ARG A 79 -17.61 -14.47 7.53
N LEU A 80 -17.97 -14.59 8.81
CA LEU A 80 -17.01 -14.90 9.88
C LEU A 80 -16.24 -16.20 9.65
N SER A 81 -16.89 -17.21 9.06
CA SER A 81 -16.24 -18.47 8.65
C SER A 81 -15.12 -18.26 7.63
N ASP A 82 -15.32 -17.31 6.72
CA ASP A 82 -14.44 -17.05 5.60
C ASP A 82 -13.29 -16.16 6.04
N ALA A 83 -13.57 -15.15 6.87
CA ALA A 83 -12.53 -14.37 7.53
C ALA A 83 -11.58 -15.27 8.34
N ARG A 84 -12.11 -16.27 9.05
CA ARG A 84 -11.29 -17.27 9.77
C ARG A 84 -10.48 -18.14 8.83
N ARG A 85 -11.12 -18.69 7.78
CA ARG A 85 -10.44 -19.51 6.76
C ARG A 85 -9.30 -18.76 6.07
N ASN A 86 -9.52 -17.48 5.79
CA ASN A 86 -8.59 -16.61 5.06
C ASN A 86 -7.58 -15.90 5.99
N GLY A 87 -7.68 -16.10 7.31
CA GLY A 87 -6.81 -15.44 8.30
C GLY A 87 -6.97 -13.91 8.33
N HIS A 88 -8.16 -13.39 7.98
CA HIS A 88 -8.44 -11.97 8.00
C HIS A 88 -8.74 -11.45 9.42
N PRO A 89 -8.26 -10.24 9.79
CA PRO A 89 -8.53 -9.67 11.09
C PRO A 89 -10.02 -9.33 11.25
N VAL A 90 -10.65 -9.85 12.31
CA VAL A 90 -12.03 -9.54 12.66
C VAL A 90 -12.06 -8.41 13.68
N LEU A 91 -12.61 -7.26 13.31
CA LEU A 91 -12.70 -6.10 14.21
C LEU A 91 -13.93 -6.14 15.12
N ALA A 92 -15.05 -6.62 14.58
CA ALA A 92 -16.33 -6.83 15.25
C ALA A 92 -17.20 -7.75 14.39
N VAL A 93 -18.33 -8.22 14.91
CA VAL A 93 -19.28 -9.09 14.22
C VAL A 93 -20.65 -8.43 14.09
N VAL A 94 -21.19 -8.38 12.87
CA VAL A 94 -22.60 -8.01 12.65
C VAL A 94 -23.49 -9.20 12.97
N ARG A 95 -24.13 -9.20 14.14
CA ARG A 95 -24.96 -10.31 14.62
C ARG A 95 -26.33 -10.34 13.95
N GLY A 96 -26.97 -9.18 13.83
CA GLY A 96 -28.27 -9.04 13.19
C GLY A 96 -28.54 -7.61 12.80
N SER A 97 -29.50 -7.43 11.89
CA SER A 97 -29.97 -6.11 11.48
C SER A 97 -31.40 -6.20 10.97
N ALA A 98 -32.11 -5.08 10.98
CA ALA A 98 -33.44 -4.95 10.40
C ALA A 98 -33.63 -3.57 9.79
N VAL A 99 -34.52 -3.49 8.79
CA VAL A 99 -34.97 -2.27 8.14
C VAL A 99 -36.49 -2.28 8.11
N ASN A 100 -37.14 -1.16 8.41
CA ASN A 100 -38.59 -0.99 8.27
C ASN A 100 -38.97 0.44 7.83
N GLN A 101 -40.27 0.76 7.90
CA GLN A 101 -40.82 2.07 7.56
C GLN A 101 -41.77 2.57 8.65
N ASP A 102 -41.79 3.89 8.84
CA ASP A 102 -42.71 4.58 9.75
C ASP A 102 -44.18 4.47 9.30
N GLY A 103 -44.40 4.37 7.99
CA GLY A 103 -45.73 4.25 7.40
C GLY A 103 -46.53 5.56 7.49
N ALA A 104 -47.80 5.47 7.85
CA ALA A 104 -48.68 6.63 8.02
C ALA A 104 -48.45 7.31 9.39
N SER A 105 -47.34 8.01 9.54
CA SER A 105 -47.02 8.82 10.73
C SER A 105 -47.68 10.21 10.68
N ASN A 106 -47.46 11.05 11.71
CA ASN A 106 -48.02 12.40 11.83
C ASN A 106 -47.46 13.43 10.82
N GLY A 107 -46.78 12.97 9.77
CA GLY A 107 -46.20 13.78 8.70
C GLY A 107 -45.05 13.02 8.03
N LEU A 108 -44.79 13.30 6.75
CA LEU A 108 -43.77 12.57 5.97
C LEU A 108 -42.39 12.52 6.65
N THR A 109 -42.03 13.58 7.38
CA THR A 109 -40.74 13.72 8.08
C THR A 109 -40.83 13.50 9.58
N ALA A 110 -42.02 13.19 10.12
CA ALA A 110 -42.23 12.96 11.54
C ALA A 110 -41.92 11.50 11.91
N PRO A 111 -41.03 11.24 12.89
CA PRO A 111 -40.65 9.89 13.27
C PRO A 111 -41.77 9.15 14.00
N SER A 112 -41.72 7.81 14.00
CA SER A 112 -42.71 6.94 14.67
C SER A 112 -42.08 6.03 15.73
N GLY A 113 -42.37 6.30 17.01
CA GLY A 113 -41.90 5.48 18.14
C GLY A 113 -42.22 3.98 17.98
N PRO A 114 -43.49 3.60 17.70
CA PRO A 114 -43.83 2.19 17.47
C PRO A 114 -43.06 1.53 16.31
N ALA A 115 -42.71 2.29 15.26
CA ALA A 115 -41.91 1.75 14.16
C ALA A 115 -40.45 1.53 14.59
N GLN A 116 -39.88 2.46 15.38
CA GLN A 116 -38.54 2.31 15.95
C GLN A 116 -38.47 1.10 16.89
N GLU A 117 -39.45 0.90 17.76
CA GLU A 117 -39.51 -0.29 18.61
C GLU A 117 -39.55 -1.59 17.79
N ARG A 118 -40.36 -1.63 16.71
CA ARG A 118 -40.46 -2.81 15.84
C ARG A 118 -39.13 -3.12 15.15
N VAL A 119 -38.40 -2.11 14.64
CA VAL A 119 -37.12 -2.38 13.97
C VAL A 119 -36.07 -2.88 14.97
N ILE A 120 -36.07 -2.36 16.20
CA ILE A 120 -35.19 -2.84 17.28
C ILE A 120 -35.50 -4.30 17.61
N ARG A 121 -36.77 -4.63 17.89
CA ARG A 121 -37.19 -6.01 18.20
C ARG A 121 -36.86 -6.97 17.06
N GLN A 122 -37.07 -6.57 15.82
CA GLN A 122 -36.74 -7.40 14.65
C GLN A 122 -35.23 -7.62 14.50
N ALA A 123 -34.40 -6.60 14.74
CA ALA A 123 -32.94 -6.74 14.67
C ALA A 123 -32.42 -7.69 15.76
N LEU A 124 -32.96 -7.60 16.97
CA LEU A 124 -32.68 -8.52 18.09
C LEU A 124 -33.12 -9.96 17.76
N ALA A 125 -34.33 -10.13 17.21
CA ALA A 125 -34.81 -11.44 16.77
C ALA A 125 -33.92 -12.05 15.68
N ASN A 126 -33.52 -11.25 14.68
CA ASN A 126 -32.59 -11.66 13.63
C ASN A 126 -31.20 -12.01 14.17
N ALA A 127 -30.78 -11.38 15.29
CA ALA A 127 -29.53 -11.69 15.99
C ALA A 127 -29.64 -12.89 16.95
N ARG A 128 -30.88 -13.31 17.27
CA ARG A 128 -31.25 -14.27 18.33
C ARG A 128 -30.74 -13.83 19.71
N LEU A 129 -31.06 -12.60 20.08
CA LEU A 129 -30.63 -11.97 21.34
C LEU A 129 -31.82 -11.38 22.09
N ALA A 130 -31.73 -11.36 23.42
CA ALA A 130 -32.65 -10.61 24.28
C ALA A 130 -32.24 -9.12 24.34
N PRO A 131 -33.16 -8.20 24.67
CA PRO A 131 -32.80 -6.79 24.84
C PRO A 131 -31.71 -6.58 25.91
N SER A 132 -31.70 -7.36 26.99
CA SER A 132 -30.71 -7.30 28.07
C SER A 132 -29.29 -7.76 27.66
N ASP A 133 -29.14 -8.34 26.47
CA ASP A 133 -27.83 -8.76 25.94
C ASP A 133 -27.01 -7.59 25.38
N VAL A 134 -27.63 -6.44 25.13
CA VAL A 134 -27.00 -5.26 24.49
C VAL A 134 -26.65 -4.21 25.53
N ASP A 135 -25.41 -3.74 25.56
CA ASP A 135 -24.91 -2.83 26.60
C ASP A 135 -25.06 -1.37 26.23
N LEU A 136 -24.83 -1.06 24.96
CA LEU A 136 -24.74 0.28 24.41
C LEU A 136 -25.67 0.42 23.22
N VAL A 137 -26.38 1.55 23.12
CA VAL A 137 -26.97 2.00 21.86
C VAL A 137 -26.30 3.29 21.41
N GLU A 138 -25.70 3.20 20.24
CA GLU A 138 -25.35 4.35 19.41
C GLU A 138 -26.61 4.78 18.66
N ALA A 139 -27.26 5.81 19.18
CA ALA A 139 -28.56 6.27 18.72
C ALA A 139 -28.48 7.05 17.39
N HIS A 140 -29.65 7.25 16.78
CA HIS A 140 -29.80 8.24 15.73
C HIS A 140 -29.55 9.64 16.31
N GLY A 141 -30.10 9.98 17.47
CA GLY A 141 -29.73 11.08 18.37
C GLY A 141 -29.32 12.36 17.63
N THR A 142 -30.30 13.08 17.09
CA THR A 142 -30.05 14.25 16.23
C THR A 142 -30.01 15.56 17.00
N GLY A 143 -30.46 15.60 18.26
CA GLY A 143 -30.59 16.84 19.01
C GLY A 143 -31.88 17.58 18.68
N THR A 144 -32.89 16.90 18.11
CA THR A 144 -34.15 17.54 17.71
C THR A 144 -35.19 17.42 18.82
N THR A 145 -35.94 18.50 19.06
CA THR A 145 -36.94 18.60 20.13
C THR A 145 -38.02 17.52 20.05
N LEU A 146 -38.42 17.11 18.84
CA LEU A 146 -39.42 16.06 18.63
C LEU A 146 -38.80 14.66 18.54
N GLY A 147 -37.65 14.52 17.86
CA GLY A 147 -37.08 13.21 17.55
C GLY A 147 -36.43 12.53 18.75
N ASP A 148 -35.70 13.29 19.58
CA ASP A 148 -34.96 12.73 20.71
C ASP A 148 -35.90 12.08 21.76
N PRO A 149 -37.05 12.69 22.15
CA PRO A 149 -37.98 12.03 23.06
C PRO A 149 -38.63 10.76 22.50
N ILE A 150 -38.94 10.76 21.19
CA ILE A 150 -39.53 9.59 20.51
C ILE A 150 -38.52 8.42 20.50
N GLU A 151 -37.26 8.70 20.21
CA GLU A 151 -36.21 7.69 20.20
C GLU A 151 -35.91 7.16 21.61
N ALA A 152 -35.76 8.04 22.59
CA ALA A 152 -35.54 7.62 23.97
C ALA A 152 -36.70 6.77 24.51
N GLY A 153 -37.95 7.15 24.19
CA GLY A 153 -39.14 6.37 24.53
C GLY A 153 -39.14 4.98 23.91
N ALA A 154 -38.78 4.85 22.62
CA ALA A 154 -38.68 3.55 21.95
C ALA A 154 -37.60 2.66 22.57
N LEU A 155 -36.47 3.24 22.99
CA LEU A 155 -35.39 2.52 23.69
C LEU A 155 -35.81 2.08 25.10
N LEU A 156 -36.51 2.93 25.86
CA LEU A 156 -37.07 2.59 27.16
C LEU A 156 -38.08 1.43 27.05
N ALA A 157 -38.97 1.46 26.05
CA ALA A 157 -39.98 0.43 25.80
C ALA A 157 -39.45 -0.89 25.21
N THR A 158 -38.17 -0.94 24.85
CA THR A 158 -37.53 -2.14 24.28
C THR A 158 -36.38 -2.62 25.15
N TYR A 159 -35.28 -1.87 25.15
CA TYR A 159 -34.10 -2.18 25.93
C TYR A 159 -34.29 -1.89 27.41
N GLY A 160 -35.02 -0.85 27.80
CA GLY A 160 -35.19 -0.44 29.19
C GLY A 160 -35.99 -1.39 30.08
N VAL A 161 -36.64 -2.40 29.49
CA VAL A 161 -37.50 -3.39 30.18
C VAL A 161 -36.67 -4.59 30.66
N ASP A 162 -37.02 -5.14 31.84
CA ASP A 162 -36.42 -6.34 32.44
C ASP A 162 -34.89 -6.30 32.59
N ARG A 163 -34.34 -5.11 32.89
CA ARG A 163 -32.91 -4.90 33.14
C ARG A 163 -32.58 -4.76 34.62
N PRO A 164 -31.45 -5.34 35.07
CA PRO A 164 -30.89 -5.03 36.39
C PRO A 164 -30.57 -3.54 36.52
N ALA A 165 -30.90 -2.95 37.68
CA ALA A 165 -30.71 -1.51 37.92
C ALA A 165 -29.23 -1.07 37.90
N ASP A 166 -28.31 -1.99 38.22
CA ASP A 166 -26.86 -1.81 38.17
C ASP A 166 -26.27 -1.97 36.76
N ARG A 167 -27.09 -2.34 35.77
CA ARG A 167 -26.68 -2.53 34.37
C ARG A 167 -27.69 -1.91 33.40
N PRO A 168 -27.84 -0.56 33.40
CA PRO A 168 -28.71 0.12 32.46
C PRO A 168 -28.19 -0.04 31.02
N LEU A 169 -29.05 0.23 30.04
CA LEU A 169 -28.60 0.49 28.68
C LEU A 169 -27.87 1.82 28.65
N TRP A 170 -26.63 1.82 28.18
CA TRP A 170 -25.89 3.04 27.90
C TRP A 170 -26.35 3.65 26.57
N LEU A 171 -26.60 4.96 26.58
CA LEU A 171 -27.11 5.70 25.43
C LEU A 171 -26.19 6.88 25.07
N GLY A 172 -25.83 6.98 23.79
CA GLY A 172 -25.09 8.13 23.27
C GLY A 172 -25.22 8.28 21.75
N SER A 173 -24.64 9.36 21.20
CA SER A 173 -24.61 9.60 19.75
C SER A 173 -23.33 10.33 19.33
N VAL A 174 -22.67 9.82 18.29
CA VAL A 174 -21.49 10.40 17.63
C VAL A 174 -21.77 11.78 17.04
N LYS A 175 -23.05 12.10 16.78
CA LYS A 175 -23.44 13.40 16.23
C LYS A 175 -23.14 14.54 17.20
N SER A 176 -23.07 14.27 18.50
CA SER A 176 -22.60 15.24 19.49
C SER A 176 -21.13 15.65 19.28
N ASN A 177 -20.32 14.80 18.65
CA ASN A 177 -18.91 15.06 18.36
C ASN A 177 -18.68 15.65 16.97
N ILE A 178 -19.33 15.10 15.95
CA ILE A 178 -19.04 15.40 14.54
C ILE A 178 -20.20 16.05 13.78
N GLY A 179 -21.35 16.26 14.41
CA GLY A 179 -22.59 16.66 13.76
C GLY A 179 -23.25 15.52 12.98
N HIS A 180 -24.36 15.84 12.30
CA HIS A 180 -25.12 14.89 11.51
C HIS A 180 -24.51 14.76 10.10
N ALA A 181 -23.72 13.70 9.89
CA ALA A 181 -23.05 13.39 8.60
C ALA A 181 -23.99 12.78 7.53
N GLN A 182 -25.28 13.13 7.57
CA GLN A 182 -26.31 12.72 6.60
C GLN A 182 -26.24 11.22 6.22
N ALA A 183 -26.05 10.87 4.95
CA ALA A 183 -26.02 9.48 4.48
C ALA A 183 -24.87 8.65 5.10
N ALA A 184 -23.80 9.29 5.57
CA ALA A 184 -22.68 8.66 6.26
C ALA A 184 -22.90 8.48 7.78
N SER A 185 -24.03 8.94 8.33
CA SER A 185 -24.24 8.94 9.80
C SER A 185 -24.31 7.54 10.40
N GLY A 186 -24.97 6.62 9.71
CA GLY A 186 -25.10 5.24 10.16
C GLY A 186 -23.75 4.53 10.29
N VAL A 187 -22.94 4.60 9.22
CA VAL A 187 -21.58 4.01 9.23
C VAL A 187 -20.65 4.73 10.21
N ALA A 188 -20.80 6.04 10.46
CA ALA A 188 -20.05 6.73 11.52
C ALA A 188 -20.37 6.17 12.91
N GLY A 189 -21.65 5.88 13.18
CA GLY A 189 -22.08 5.21 14.41
C GLY A 189 -21.50 3.79 14.54
N VAL A 190 -21.49 3.02 13.44
CA VAL A 190 -20.85 1.69 13.40
C VAL A 190 -19.35 1.80 13.69
N ILE A 191 -18.63 2.75 13.09
CA ILE A 191 -17.20 2.95 13.32
C ILE A 191 -16.92 3.28 14.79
N LYS A 192 -17.71 4.18 15.40
CA LYS A 192 -17.62 4.49 16.83
C LYS A 192 -17.85 3.23 17.69
N ALA A 193 -18.90 2.47 17.40
CA ALA A 193 -19.22 1.26 18.16
C ALA A 193 -18.13 0.18 18.02
N VAL A 194 -17.56 -0.02 16.84
CA VAL A 194 -16.42 -0.94 16.64
C VAL A 194 -15.17 -0.46 17.39
N ALA A 195 -14.88 0.84 17.40
CA ALA A 195 -13.77 1.39 18.19
C ALA A 195 -14.00 1.17 19.70
N ALA A 196 -15.21 1.46 20.19
CA ALA A 196 -15.60 1.22 21.59
C ALA A 196 -15.45 -0.25 22.01
N LEU A 197 -15.84 -1.20 21.16
CA LEU A 197 -15.67 -2.64 21.40
C LEU A 197 -14.18 -3.03 21.47
N ARG A 198 -13.36 -2.52 20.55
CA ARG A 198 -11.93 -2.84 20.48
C ARG A 198 -11.13 -2.28 21.65
N ASP A 199 -11.45 -1.05 22.03
CA ASP A 199 -10.74 -0.34 23.10
C ASP A 199 -11.35 -0.64 24.48
N ALA A 200 -12.47 -1.38 24.53
CA ALA A 200 -13.20 -1.72 25.74
C ALA A 200 -13.58 -0.49 26.58
N VAL A 201 -14.07 0.56 25.90
CA VAL A 201 -14.47 1.84 26.50
C VAL A 201 -15.86 2.24 25.99
N LEU A 202 -16.66 2.83 26.87
CA LEU A 202 -17.91 3.51 26.58
C LEU A 202 -17.63 5.02 26.45
N PRO A 203 -17.55 5.59 25.23
CA PRO A 203 -17.16 6.99 25.05
C PRO A 203 -18.32 7.94 25.32
N ARG A 204 -18.08 9.00 26.10
CA ARG A 204 -19.13 9.97 26.47
C ARG A 204 -19.82 10.62 25.27
N THR A 205 -21.12 10.92 25.43
CA THR A 205 -21.87 11.83 24.55
C THR A 205 -21.71 13.26 25.03
N LEU A 206 -21.57 14.21 24.10
CA LEU A 206 -21.31 15.61 24.43
C LEU A 206 -22.60 16.44 24.50
N HIS A 207 -22.48 17.62 25.11
CA HIS A 207 -23.51 18.67 25.14
C HIS A 207 -24.78 18.32 25.92
N VAL A 208 -24.69 17.37 26.86
CA VAL A 208 -25.76 17.10 27.84
C VAL A 208 -25.55 18.03 29.03
N ASP A 209 -26.36 19.07 29.13
CA ASP A 209 -26.44 19.96 30.30
C ASP A 209 -27.31 19.35 31.40
N ALA A 210 -28.49 18.86 31.01
CA ALA A 210 -29.33 17.97 31.78
C ALA A 210 -30.04 17.00 30.82
N PRO A 211 -30.43 15.78 31.24
CA PRO A 211 -31.30 14.93 30.44
C PRO A 211 -32.64 15.63 30.14
N SER A 212 -33.17 15.46 28.92
CA SER A 212 -34.42 16.12 28.51
C SER A 212 -35.60 15.76 29.42
N SER A 213 -36.32 16.77 29.88
CA SER A 213 -37.55 16.68 30.68
C SER A 213 -38.75 16.13 29.89
N HIS A 214 -38.64 16.05 28.57
CA HIS A 214 -39.66 15.48 27.69
C HIS A 214 -39.57 13.93 27.61
N VAL A 215 -38.64 13.32 28.33
CA VAL A 215 -38.45 11.87 28.42
C VAL A 215 -38.65 11.43 29.87
N ASP A 216 -39.50 10.43 30.08
CA ASP A 216 -39.60 9.76 31.38
C ASP A 216 -38.46 8.75 31.55
N TRP A 217 -37.28 9.24 31.97
CA TRP A 217 -36.10 8.40 32.23
C TRP A 217 -36.31 7.39 33.37
N SER A 218 -37.36 7.56 34.19
CA SER A 218 -37.66 6.63 35.29
C SER A 218 -38.45 5.40 34.83
N ALA A 219 -39.01 5.42 33.61
CA ALA A 219 -39.83 4.35 33.06
C ALA A 219 -39.05 3.06 32.70
N GLY A 220 -37.72 3.10 32.67
CA GLY A 220 -36.88 1.95 32.34
C GLY A 220 -35.39 2.20 32.56
N ALA A 221 -34.59 1.14 32.54
CA ALA A 221 -33.16 1.24 32.85
C ALA A 221 -32.34 1.66 31.61
N VAL A 222 -32.44 2.93 31.21
CA VAL A 222 -31.61 3.56 30.16
C VAL A 222 -30.90 4.78 30.75
N ALA A 223 -29.58 4.87 30.56
CA ALA A 223 -28.74 5.94 31.10
C ALA A 223 -27.94 6.64 30.01
N LEU A 224 -27.99 7.97 30.00
CA LEU A 224 -27.16 8.79 29.11
C LEU A 224 -25.68 8.70 29.53
N LEU A 225 -24.82 8.51 28.53
CA LEU A 225 -23.40 8.31 28.74
C LEU A 225 -22.67 9.66 28.86
N THR A 226 -22.90 10.39 29.95
CA THR A 226 -22.33 11.75 30.17
C THR A 226 -20.83 11.74 30.45
N ASP A 227 -20.34 10.62 30.98
CA ASP A 227 -18.94 10.41 31.33
C ASP A 227 -18.39 9.17 30.63
N GLU A 228 -17.11 9.20 30.31
CA GLU A 228 -16.42 8.05 29.73
C GLU A 228 -16.26 6.97 30.81
N SER A 229 -16.49 5.71 30.44
CA SER A 229 -16.41 4.58 31.37
C SER A 229 -15.76 3.38 30.72
N ALA A 230 -15.12 2.53 31.52
CA ALA A 230 -14.64 1.24 31.04
C ALA A 230 -15.82 0.34 30.64
N TRP A 231 -15.63 -0.48 29.61
CA TRP A 231 -16.57 -1.51 29.19
C TRP A 231 -15.96 -2.88 29.53
N PRO A 232 -16.09 -3.40 30.76
CA PRO A 232 -15.48 -4.68 31.12
C PRO A 232 -16.17 -5.85 30.41
N ALA A 233 -15.45 -6.95 30.22
CA ALA A 233 -16.04 -8.22 29.80
C ALA A 233 -16.60 -8.93 31.03
N ASP A 234 -17.90 -9.22 31.04
CA ASP A 234 -18.64 -9.82 32.18
C ASP A 234 -19.00 -11.29 31.92
N GLY A 235 -18.13 -12.02 31.22
CA GLY A 235 -18.35 -13.42 30.85
C GLY A 235 -19.30 -13.64 29.65
N ARG A 236 -19.86 -12.56 29.10
CA ARG A 236 -20.57 -12.54 27.81
C ARG A 236 -19.89 -11.57 26.84
N PRO A 237 -20.09 -11.76 25.52
CA PRO A 237 -19.60 -10.82 24.53
C PRO A 237 -20.24 -9.43 24.70
N ARG A 238 -19.42 -8.38 24.66
CA ARG A 238 -19.90 -6.99 24.59
C ARG A 238 -20.68 -6.76 23.30
N ARG A 239 -21.80 -6.02 23.40
CA ARG A 239 -22.68 -5.78 22.27
C ARG A 239 -23.22 -4.35 22.22
N ALA A 240 -23.28 -3.80 21.02
CA ALA A 240 -23.87 -2.49 20.75
C ALA A 240 -24.98 -2.56 19.70
N GLY A 241 -26.07 -1.84 19.93
CA GLY A 241 -27.03 -1.47 18.90
C GLY A 241 -26.62 -0.17 18.21
N VAL A 242 -26.86 -0.06 16.90
CA VAL A 242 -26.67 1.18 16.14
C VAL A 242 -27.96 1.49 15.38
N SER A 243 -28.53 2.68 15.63
CA SER A 243 -29.78 3.14 15.01
C SER A 243 -29.52 4.24 13.99
N SER A 244 -30.28 4.22 12.89
CA SER A 244 -30.39 5.39 12.02
C SER A 244 -31.77 5.46 11.38
N PHE A 245 -32.43 6.61 11.53
CA PHE A 245 -33.80 6.86 11.09
C PHE A 245 -33.78 7.93 10.00
N GLY A 246 -34.23 7.58 8.80
CA GLY A 246 -34.26 8.47 7.65
C GLY A 246 -35.45 9.41 7.73
N MET A 247 -35.27 10.66 7.31
CA MET A 247 -36.38 11.63 7.24
C MET A 247 -37.51 11.23 6.27
N SER A 248 -37.30 10.21 5.44
CA SER A 248 -38.32 9.59 4.58
C SER A 248 -39.09 8.45 5.28
N GLY A 249 -38.89 8.26 6.59
CA GLY A 249 -39.52 7.23 7.42
C GLY A 249 -38.80 5.87 7.41
N THR A 250 -37.76 5.68 6.60
CA THR A 250 -37.02 4.40 6.57
C THR A 250 -36.12 4.28 7.79
N ASN A 251 -36.31 3.24 8.60
CA ASN A 251 -35.54 3.01 9.81
C ASN A 251 -34.61 1.81 9.64
N ALA A 252 -33.42 1.89 10.20
CA ALA A 252 -32.48 0.77 10.27
C ALA A 252 -31.91 0.63 11.69
N HIS A 253 -31.80 -0.61 12.15
CA HIS A 253 -31.13 -0.96 13.40
C HIS A 253 -30.20 -2.16 13.20
N LEU A 254 -28.99 -2.09 13.74
CA LEU A 254 -27.95 -3.10 13.57
C LEU A 254 -27.33 -3.47 14.92
N ILE A 255 -27.08 -4.75 15.15
CA ILE A 255 -26.46 -5.28 16.37
C ILE A 255 -25.02 -5.72 16.06
N LEU A 256 -24.06 -5.11 16.76
CA LEU A 256 -22.64 -5.43 16.73
C LEU A 256 -22.24 -6.21 17.98
N GLU A 257 -21.32 -7.15 17.82
CA GLU A 257 -20.71 -7.93 18.89
C GLU A 257 -19.19 -7.86 18.80
N GLU A 258 -18.50 -7.92 19.95
CA GLU A 258 -17.04 -7.99 19.99
C GLU A 258 -16.48 -9.16 19.17
N ALA A 259 -15.28 -8.98 18.63
CA ALA A 259 -14.61 -10.03 17.88
C ALA A 259 -14.22 -11.20 18.82
N PRO A 260 -14.26 -12.45 18.33
CA PRO A 260 -13.72 -13.58 19.09
C PRO A 260 -12.22 -13.38 19.36
N PRO A 261 -11.69 -13.88 20.48
CA PRO A 261 -10.28 -13.72 20.83
C PRO A 261 -9.37 -14.29 19.74
N ALA A 262 -8.33 -13.53 19.40
CA ALA A 262 -7.29 -13.96 18.45
C ALA A 262 -6.26 -14.86 19.16
N PRO A 263 -5.66 -15.84 18.47
CA PRO A 263 -4.56 -16.63 19.02
C PRO A 263 -3.36 -15.75 19.40
N VAL A 264 -2.68 -16.09 20.50
CA VAL A 264 -1.45 -15.42 20.93
C VAL A 264 -0.26 -15.95 20.12
N PRO A 265 0.63 -15.09 19.61
CA PRO A 265 1.77 -15.56 18.81
C PRO A 265 2.80 -16.35 19.64
N GLY A 266 3.38 -17.39 19.04
CA GLY A 266 4.64 -17.99 19.50
C GLY A 266 5.87 -17.09 19.26
N ALA A 267 6.98 -17.45 19.92
CA ALA A 267 8.25 -16.74 19.87
C ALA A 267 8.89 -16.69 18.46
N ASP A 268 9.81 -15.75 18.27
CA ASP A 268 10.60 -15.60 17.04
C ASP A 268 11.57 -16.77 16.84
N GLY A 269 11.70 -17.22 15.59
CA GLY A 269 12.74 -18.13 15.14
C GLY A 269 12.90 -18.00 13.63
N GLY A 270 14.11 -17.72 13.15
CA GLY A 270 14.43 -17.65 11.72
C GLY A 270 15.24 -16.41 11.32
N PRO A 271 15.75 -16.38 10.08
CA PRO A 271 16.55 -15.27 9.55
C PRO A 271 15.71 -14.01 9.34
N GLU A 272 16.37 -12.86 9.37
CA GLU A 272 15.75 -11.56 9.10
C GLU A 272 15.21 -11.52 7.66
N VAL A 273 13.95 -11.08 7.51
CA VAL A 273 13.31 -10.89 6.22
C VAL A 273 13.30 -9.40 5.88
N PRO A 274 13.87 -8.98 4.73
CA PRO A 274 13.87 -7.59 4.33
C PRO A 274 12.46 -7.00 4.21
N ARG A 275 12.30 -5.76 4.67
CA ARG A 275 11.04 -5.02 4.55
C ARG A 275 11.02 -4.32 3.19
N VAL A 276 9.98 -4.57 2.41
CA VAL A 276 9.83 -4.00 1.06
C VAL A 276 8.63 -3.05 1.00
N VAL A 277 8.72 -1.97 0.23
CA VAL A 277 7.58 -1.08 -0.03
C VAL A 277 7.43 -0.83 -1.51
N SER A 278 6.20 -0.54 -1.94
CA SER A 278 5.97 -0.06 -3.30
C SER A 278 4.91 1.05 -3.37
N ALA A 279 5.01 1.87 -4.41
CA ALA A 279 4.05 2.93 -4.69
C ALA A 279 3.90 3.21 -6.20
N ALA A 280 2.89 4.02 -6.54
CA ALA A 280 2.66 4.45 -7.92
C ALA A 280 3.63 5.55 -8.38
N THR A 281 4.28 6.25 -7.45
CA THR A 281 5.27 7.31 -7.71
C THR A 281 6.45 7.21 -6.73
N PRO A 282 7.64 7.74 -7.07
CA PRO A 282 8.79 7.69 -6.16
C PRO A 282 8.60 8.54 -4.89
N GLU A 283 7.83 9.63 -4.97
CA GLU A 283 7.49 10.46 -3.80
C GLU A 283 6.59 9.70 -2.84
N ALA A 284 5.62 8.96 -3.37
CA ALA A 284 4.74 8.11 -2.56
C ALA A 284 5.50 6.95 -1.92
N ALA A 285 6.48 6.35 -2.61
CA ALA A 285 7.34 5.30 -2.04
C ALA A 285 8.15 5.85 -0.86
N THR A 286 8.77 7.02 -1.04
CA THR A 286 9.53 7.71 0.02
C THR A 286 8.65 8.09 1.21
N ALA A 287 7.45 8.62 0.95
CA ALA A 287 6.50 8.97 2.01
C ALA A 287 6.01 7.74 2.78
N LEU A 288 5.80 6.62 2.08
CA LEU A 288 5.42 5.35 2.70
C LEU A 288 6.56 4.80 3.55
N ALA A 289 7.79 4.79 3.03
CA ALA A 289 8.98 4.35 3.76
C ALA A 289 9.12 5.07 5.12
N ARG A 290 8.96 6.40 5.15
CA ARG A 290 8.99 7.18 6.40
C ARG A 290 7.89 6.78 7.38
N ARG A 291 6.66 6.55 6.89
CA ARG A 291 5.53 6.12 7.74
C ARG A 291 5.76 4.73 8.33
N ILE A 292 6.31 3.81 7.53
CA ILE A 292 6.65 2.45 7.97
C ILE A 292 7.80 2.46 8.98
N GLY A 293 8.82 3.29 8.78
CA GLY A 293 9.96 3.41 9.69
C GLY A 293 9.59 3.82 11.12
N ALA A 294 8.41 4.43 11.31
CA ALA A 294 7.89 4.82 12.63
C ALA A 294 7.03 3.73 13.33
N VAL A 295 6.80 2.58 12.68
CA VAL A 295 5.97 1.50 13.23
C VAL A 295 6.78 0.68 14.23
N ALA A 296 6.25 0.55 15.44
CA ALA A 296 6.82 -0.26 16.52
C ALA A 296 6.07 -1.61 16.65
N ASP A 297 6.25 -2.48 15.65
CA ASP A 297 5.73 -3.86 15.62
C ASP A 297 6.88 -4.86 15.40
N ARG A 298 6.60 -6.18 15.53
CA ARG A 298 7.57 -7.24 15.22
C ARG A 298 8.09 -7.09 13.78
N PRO A 299 9.41 -7.02 13.54
CA PRO A 299 9.96 -6.84 12.19
C PRO A 299 9.48 -7.87 11.17
N LEU A 300 9.33 -9.14 11.58
CA LEU A 300 8.80 -10.21 10.75
C LEU A 300 7.34 -9.96 10.32
N ASP A 301 6.48 -9.53 11.24
CA ASP A 301 5.07 -9.21 10.96
C ASP A 301 4.95 -8.00 10.03
N VAL A 302 5.82 -7.01 10.21
CA VAL A 302 5.92 -5.84 9.33
C VAL A 302 6.34 -6.28 7.92
N ALA A 303 7.41 -7.07 7.79
CA ALA A 303 7.88 -7.58 6.50
C ALA A 303 6.80 -8.41 5.79
N TYR A 304 6.12 -9.30 6.51
CA TYR A 304 5.03 -10.13 5.98
C TYR A 304 3.85 -9.27 5.49
N THR A 305 3.40 -8.32 6.32
CA THR A 305 2.27 -7.45 5.96
C THR A 305 2.58 -6.58 4.74
N LEU A 306 3.83 -6.13 4.61
CA LEU A 306 4.27 -5.36 3.46
C LEU A 306 4.35 -6.19 2.19
N ALA A 307 4.92 -7.39 2.27
CA ALA A 307 5.16 -8.26 1.13
C ALA A 307 3.89 -8.95 0.62
N ALA A 308 3.13 -9.57 1.53
CA ALA A 308 1.95 -10.37 1.20
C ALA A 308 0.62 -9.61 1.37
N GLY A 309 0.62 -8.46 2.05
CA GLY A 309 -0.58 -7.69 2.38
C GLY A 309 -0.71 -6.35 1.64
N ARG A 310 0.16 -6.04 0.67
CA ARG A 310 0.11 -4.81 -0.13
C ARG A 310 0.30 -5.12 -1.61
N ALA A 311 -0.30 -4.27 -2.45
CA ALA A 311 -0.10 -4.34 -3.89
C ALA A 311 1.37 -4.08 -4.26
N ALA A 312 1.92 -4.85 -5.20
CA ALA A 312 3.27 -4.65 -5.74
C ALA A 312 3.25 -3.63 -6.89
N LEU A 313 3.35 -2.35 -6.55
CA LEU A 313 3.31 -1.22 -7.48
C LEU A 313 4.67 -0.98 -8.18
N PRO A 314 4.72 -0.13 -9.24
CA PRO A 314 5.90 0.01 -10.09
C PRO A 314 7.13 0.60 -9.40
N TRP A 315 6.98 1.53 -8.45
CA TRP A 315 8.12 2.10 -7.74
C TRP A 315 8.34 1.31 -6.46
N ARG A 316 9.50 0.67 -6.33
CA ARG A 316 9.82 -0.30 -5.29
C ARG A 316 11.08 0.11 -4.54
N MET A 317 11.14 -0.27 -3.27
CA MET A 317 12.26 0.08 -2.38
C MET A 317 12.37 -0.97 -1.26
N VAL A 318 13.61 -1.29 -0.86
CA VAL A 318 13.92 -2.04 0.36
C VAL A 318 14.18 -1.05 1.50
N LEU A 319 13.65 -1.31 2.69
CA LEU A 319 13.85 -0.47 3.88
C LEU A 319 15.01 -1.01 4.74
N PRO A 320 15.71 -0.13 5.50
CA PRO A 320 15.47 1.31 5.63
C PRO A 320 16.17 2.16 4.56
N ASP A 321 17.27 1.66 3.96
CA ASP A 321 18.24 2.49 3.22
C ASP A 321 18.12 2.46 1.69
N GLY A 322 17.13 1.76 1.14
CA GLY A 322 16.94 1.68 -0.30
C GLY A 322 16.51 3.01 -0.93
N LEU A 323 16.68 3.13 -2.23
CA LEU A 323 16.10 4.24 -3.00
C LEU A 323 14.93 3.72 -3.85
N PRO A 324 13.88 4.54 -4.08
CA PRO A 324 12.82 4.17 -4.99
C PRO A 324 13.36 3.90 -6.40
N ALA A 325 13.22 2.66 -6.86
CA ALA A 325 13.56 2.24 -8.21
C ALA A 325 12.29 1.83 -8.95
N ARG A 326 12.24 2.10 -10.25
CA ARG A 326 11.13 1.64 -11.09
C ARG A 326 11.39 0.21 -11.51
N ALA A 327 10.49 -0.70 -11.14
CA ALA A 327 10.50 -2.09 -11.53
C ALA A 327 10.44 -2.24 -13.07
N GLY A 328 11.29 -3.13 -13.61
CA GLY A 328 11.26 -3.55 -15.01
C GLY A 328 10.17 -4.58 -15.30
N ASP A 329 10.27 -5.23 -16.46
CA ASP A 329 9.31 -6.25 -16.91
C ASP A 329 9.38 -7.58 -16.11
N GLY A 330 10.45 -7.76 -15.34
CA GLY A 330 10.66 -8.89 -14.45
C GLY A 330 11.26 -10.13 -15.11
N ARG A 331 11.72 -10.05 -16.37
CA ARG A 331 12.43 -11.15 -17.01
C ARG A 331 13.83 -11.32 -16.42
N VAL A 332 14.26 -12.56 -16.23
CA VAL A 332 15.46 -12.92 -15.46
C VAL A 332 16.41 -13.78 -16.28
N VAL A 333 17.70 -13.47 -16.22
CA VAL A 333 18.76 -14.35 -16.73
C VAL A 333 19.60 -14.80 -15.55
N PHE A 334 19.79 -16.11 -15.40
CA PHE A 334 20.77 -16.62 -14.45
C PHE A 334 22.15 -16.63 -15.10
N VAL A 335 23.09 -15.96 -14.45
CA VAL A 335 24.48 -15.86 -14.89
C VAL A 335 25.38 -16.64 -13.94
N PHE A 336 26.13 -17.58 -14.48
CA PHE A 336 27.00 -18.49 -13.74
C PHE A 336 28.46 -18.11 -13.98
N PRO A 337 29.19 -17.54 -13.00
CA PRO A 337 30.58 -17.17 -13.19
C PRO A 337 31.53 -18.38 -13.27
N GLY A 338 32.78 -18.10 -13.65
CA GLY A 338 33.87 -19.05 -13.58
C GLY A 338 34.50 -19.13 -12.19
N GLN A 339 35.81 -19.35 -12.13
CA GLN A 339 36.56 -19.35 -10.88
C GLN A 339 36.80 -17.92 -10.35
N GLY A 340 36.87 -17.76 -9.03
CA GLY A 340 37.14 -16.48 -8.35
C GLY A 340 36.11 -16.11 -7.28
N SER A 341 34.92 -16.72 -7.33
CA SER A 341 33.84 -16.48 -6.38
C SER A 341 33.99 -17.26 -5.07
N GLN A 342 34.93 -18.19 -4.98
CA GLN A 342 35.10 -19.07 -3.82
C GLN A 342 35.63 -18.36 -2.57
N TRP A 343 35.21 -18.87 -1.41
CA TRP A 343 35.71 -18.48 -0.09
C TRP A 343 35.43 -19.59 0.94
N LEU A 344 36.20 -19.60 2.03
CA LEU A 344 36.10 -20.60 3.09
C LEU A 344 34.73 -20.56 3.77
N GLY A 345 34.04 -21.70 3.79
CA GLY A 345 32.72 -21.86 4.40
C GLY A 345 31.53 -21.44 3.52
N MET A 346 31.77 -21.12 2.23
CA MET A 346 30.70 -20.70 1.33
C MET A 346 29.57 -21.75 1.28
N GLY A 347 28.33 -21.31 1.50
CA GLY A 347 27.15 -22.18 1.41
C GLY A 347 26.93 -23.14 2.59
N LEU A 348 27.84 -23.27 3.56
CA LEU A 348 27.63 -24.17 4.71
C LEU A 348 26.41 -23.76 5.54
N GLU A 349 26.24 -22.46 5.83
CA GLU A 349 25.09 -21.96 6.57
C GLU A 349 23.77 -22.21 5.82
N LEU A 350 23.75 -22.06 4.50
CA LEU A 350 22.59 -22.41 3.68
C LEU A 350 22.30 -23.91 3.65
N TRP A 351 23.34 -24.75 3.68
CA TRP A 351 23.18 -26.20 3.77
C TRP A 351 22.46 -26.58 5.07
N ASP A 352 22.69 -25.84 6.16
CA ASP A 352 22.02 -26.08 7.44
C ASP A 352 20.62 -25.43 7.56
N SER A 353 20.38 -24.32 6.87
CA SER A 353 19.17 -23.50 7.08
C SER A 353 18.17 -23.47 5.92
N ALA A 354 18.52 -23.95 4.73
CA ALA A 354 17.69 -23.86 3.54
C ALA A 354 17.49 -25.25 2.87
N PRO A 355 16.33 -25.91 3.07
CA PRO A 355 16.09 -27.28 2.61
C PRO A 355 16.32 -27.51 1.10
N ALA A 356 15.91 -26.58 0.24
CA ALA A 356 16.09 -26.69 -1.21
C ALA A 356 17.58 -26.66 -1.61
N PHE A 357 18.36 -25.79 -0.95
CA PHE A 357 19.81 -25.71 -1.16
C PHE A 357 20.50 -26.99 -0.67
N ALA A 358 20.16 -27.43 0.55
CA ALA A 358 20.71 -28.66 1.14
C ALA A 358 20.47 -29.88 0.25
N ALA A 359 19.22 -30.09 -0.20
CA ALA A 359 18.88 -31.21 -1.07
C ALA A 359 19.68 -31.21 -2.39
N SER A 360 19.90 -30.02 -2.98
CA SER A 360 20.69 -29.87 -4.19
C SER A 360 22.19 -30.13 -3.95
N MET A 361 22.75 -29.66 -2.83
CA MET A 361 24.14 -29.92 -2.45
C MET A 361 24.39 -31.41 -2.21
N GLU A 362 23.47 -32.12 -1.54
CA GLU A 362 23.57 -33.57 -1.34
C GLU A 362 23.49 -34.34 -2.66
N ALA A 363 22.60 -33.92 -3.57
CA ALA A 363 22.52 -34.52 -4.90
C ALA A 363 23.81 -34.30 -5.70
N CYS A 364 24.42 -33.11 -5.61
CA CYS A 364 25.71 -32.81 -6.22
C CYS A 364 26.83 -33.65 -5.60
N ALA A 365 26.86 -33.80 -4.28
CA ALA A 365 27.84 -34.64 -3.59
C ALA A 365 27.78 -36.09 -4.08
N ALA A 366 26.57 -36.66 -4.18
CA ALA A 366 26.37 -38.01 -4.70
C ALA A 366 26.80 -38.15 -6.17
N ALA A 367 26.51 -37.16 -7.02
CA ALA A 367 26.87 -37.17 -8.44
C ALA A 367 28.38 -36.99 -8.67
N LEU A 368 29.08 -36.26 -7.79
CA LEU A 368 30.53 -36.03 -7.86
C LEU A 368 31.35 -37.20 -7.29
N ALA A 369 30.81 -37.92 -6.30
CA ALA A 369 31.51 -38.99 -5.58
C ALA A 369 32.29 -40.01 -6.45
N PRO A 370 31.81 -40.42 -7.65
CA PRO A 370 32.57 -41.34 -8.50
C PRO A 370 33.86 -40.77 -9.10
N TYR A 371 34.04 -39.45 -9.08
CA TYR A 371 35.11 -38.75 -9.80
C TYR A 371 36.12 -38.04 -8.88
N VAL A 372 35.84 -37.97 -7.59
CA VAL A 372 36.60 -37.21 -6.59
C VAL A 372 36.96 -38.09 -5.39
N ASP A 373 38.02 -37.73 -4.67
CA ASP A 373 38.54 -38.43 -3.50
C ASP A 373 38.27 -37.69 -2.18
N TRP A 374 37.37 -36.71 -2.21
CA TRP A 374 37.03 -35.84 -1.08
C TRP A 374 35.52 -35.73 -0.88
N HIS A 375 35.09 -35.32 0.32
CA HIS A 375 33.70 -35.08 0.66
C HIS A 375 33.32 -33.61 0.48
N LEU A 376 32.27 -33.34 -0.29
CA LEU A 376 31.86 -31.98 -0.68
C LEU A 376 31.67 -31.03 0.51
N ARG A 377 31.08 -31.53 1.60
CA ARG A 377 30.84 -30.71 2.79
C ARG A 377 32.12 -30.38 3.56
N GLU A 378 33.07 -31.32 3.61
CA GLU A 378 34.34 -31.16 4.34
C GLU A 378 35.25 -30.15 3.64
N VAL A 379 35.36 -30.22 2.31
CA VAL A 379 36.22 -29.32 1.53
C VAL A 379 35.77 -27.86 1.57
N LEU A 380 34.49 -27.58 1.85
CA LEU A 380 34.03 -26.20 2.06
C LEU A 380 34.67 -25.54 3.28
N ALA A 381 35.14 -26.33 4.25
CA ALA A 381 35.83 -25.86 5.45
C ALA A 381 37.36 -26.01 5.37
N ASP A 382 37.91 -26.36 4.21
CA ASP A 382 39.36 -26.56 4.00
C ASP A 382 39.90 -25.57 2.95
N GLU A 383 40.66 -24.58 3.43
CA GLU A 383 41.27 -23.55 2.59
C GLU A 383 42.31 -24.13 1.61
N ALA A 384 43.09 -25.12 2.03
CA ALA A 384 44.11 -25.74 1.20
C ALA A 384 43.47 -26.58 0.08
N ALA A 385 42.37 -27.27 0.38
CA ALA A 385 41.58 -27.96 -0.63
C ALA A 385 40.99 -26.97 -1.65
N LEU A 386 40.42 -25.85 -1.21
CA LEU A 386 39.84 -24.84 -2.12
C LEU A 386 40.87 -24.09 -2.98
N ALA A 387 42.17 -24.23 -2.70
CA ALA A 387 43.24 -23.72 -3.57
C ALA A 387 43.49 -24.62 -4.79
N ARG A 388 43.09 -25.89 -4.75
CA ARG A 388 43.27 -26.87 -5.83
C ARG A 388 42.18 -26.72 -6.90
N VAL A 389 42.57 -26.65 -8.17
CA VAL A 389 41.62 -26.48 -9.29
C VAL A 389 40.64 -27.64 -9.43
N ASP A 390 41.11 -28.87 -9.20
CA ASP A 390 40.33 -30.11 -9.26
C ASP A 390 39.34 -30.27 -8.10
N VAL A 391 39.45 -29.42 -7.07
CA VAL A 391 38.48 -29.32 -5.98
C VAL A 391 37.55 -28.12 -6.22
N VAL A 392 38.12 -26.92 -6.42
CA VAL A 392 37.35 -25.67 -6.45
C VAL A 392 36.32 -25.62 -7.58
N GLN A 393 36.63 -26.20 -8.74
CA GLN A 393 35.73 -26.20 -9.89
C GLN A 393 34.46 -27.03 -9.63
N PRO A 394 34.54 -28.30 -9.24
CA PRO A 394 33.39 -29.09 -8.80
C PRO A 394 32.60 -28.48 -7.63
N VAL A 395 33.30 -27.94 -6.63
CA VAL A 395 32.65 -27.33 -5.46
C VAL A 395 31.85 -26.08 -5.86
N LEU A 396 32.43 -25.19 -6.68
CA LEU A 396 31.72 -24.03 -7.21
C LEU A 396 30.53 -24.43 -8.08
N PHE A 397 30.66 -25.48 -8.90
CA PHE A 397 29.52 -26.03 -9.65
C PHE A 397 28.38 -26.42 -8.71
N ALA A 398 28.67 -27.20 -7.66
CA ALA A 398 27.65 -27.64 -6.71
C ALA A 398 26.96 -26.45 -6.01
N VAL A 399 27.74 -25.45 -5.56
CA VAL A 399 27.19 -24.23 -4.94
C VAL A 399 26.33 -23.45 -5.92
N MET A 400 26.79 -23.23 -7.15
CA MET A 400 26.05 -22.48 -8.17
C MET A 400 24.72 -23.16 -8.54
N VAL A 401 24.73 -24.48 -8.76
CA VAL A 401 23.52 -25.26 -9.04
C VAL A 401 22.55 -25.19 -7.85
N SER A 402 23.07 -25.34 -6.63
CA SER A 402 22.24 -25.31 -5.43
C SER A 402 21.65 -23.92 -5.15
N LEU A 403 22.38 -22.85 -5.46
CA LEU A 403 21.84 -21.47 -5.41
C LEU A 403 20.75 -21.25 -6.47
N ALA A 404 20.89 -21.81 -7.67
CA ALA A 404 19.85 -21.74 -8.70
C ALA A 404 18.55 -22.44 -8.23
N GLU A 405 18.68 -23.61 -7.60
CA GLU A 405 17.54 -24.32 -7.01
C GLU A 405 16.93 -23.55 -5.83
N LEU A 406 17.76 -22.88 -5.02
CA LEU A 406 17.26 -21.98 -3.98
C LEU A 406 16.43 -20.86 -4.59
N TRP A 407 16.92 -20.13 -5.59
CA TRP A 407 16.13 -19.10 -6.29
C TRP A 407 14.81 -19.63 -6.87
N ARG A 408 14.83 -20.82 -7.47
CA ARG A 408 13.63 -21.50 -7.99
C ARG A 408 12.61 -21.82 -6.90
N SER A 409 13.06 -22.20 -5.71
CA SER A 409 12.19 -22.47 -4.55
C SER A 409 11.45 -21.23 -4.04
N TYR A 410 11.95 -20.03 -4.36
CA TYR A 410 11.29 -18.74 -4.09
C TYR A 410 10.58 -18.17 -5.33
N GLY A 411 10.29 -19.01 -6.32
CA GLY A 411 9.50 -18.67 -7.51
C GLY A 411 10.28 -18.01 -8.66
N VAL A 412 11.59 -17.82 -8.54
CA VAL A 412 12.41 -17.18 -9.59
C VAL A 412 12.92 -18.23 -10.57
N ARG A 413 12.39 -18.19 -11.80
CA ARG A 413 12.84 -19.06 -12.90
C ARG A 413 13.57 -18.23 -13.96
N PRO A 414 14.70 -18.72 -14.51
CA PRO A 414 15.40 -18.00 -15.55
C PRO A 414 14.66 -18.11 -16.89
N ASP A 415 14.53 -16.99 -17.60
CA ASP A 415 14.11 -16.90 -19.00
C ASP A 415 15.26 -17.23 -19.97
N ALA A 416 16.51 -17.14 -19.50
CA ALA A 416 17.70 -17.63 -20.19
C ALA A 416 18.84 -17.88 -19.19
N VAL A 417 19.86 -18.61 -19.62
CA VAL A 417 21.09 -18.82 -18.84
C VAL A 417 22.33 -18.41 -19.62
N VAL A 418 23.33 -17.89 -18.92
CA VAL A 418 24.66 -17.58 -19.44
C VAL A 418 25.70 -18.15 -18.47
N GLY A 419 26.76 -18.77 -18.95
CA GLY A 419 27.86 -19.21 -18.12
C GLY A 419 29.19 -18.63 -18.57
N HIS A 420 30.10 -18.33 -17.64
CA HIS A 420 31.45 -17.88 -17.92
C HIS A 420 32.43 -19.05 -17.75
N SER A 421 33.08 -19.48 -18.85
CA SER A 421 34.00 -20.63 -18.85
C SER A 421 33.35 -21.87 -18.22
N GLN A 422 33.84 -22.37 -17.08
CA GLN A 422 33.25 -23.49 -16.35
C GLN A 422 31.83 -23.25 -15.85
N GLY A 423 31.43 -21.99 -15.65
CA GLY A 423 30.07 -21.65 -15.27
C GLY A 423 29.05 -22.11 -16.30
N GLU A 424 29.45 -22.32 -17.56
CA GLU A 424 28.57 -22.92 -18.57
C GLU A 424 28.13 -24.34 -18.22
N ILE A 425 28.90 -25.09 -17.43
CA ILE A 425 28.52 -26.44 -17.01
C ILE A 425 27.32 -26.35 -16.05
N ALA A 426 27.36 -25.41 -15.10
CA ALA A 426 26.23 -25.12 -14.21
C ALA A 426 25.03 -24.57 -15.00
N ALA A 427 25.26 -23.65 -15.93
CA ALA A 427 24.20 -23.11 -16.80
C ALA A 427 23.53 -24.21 -17.63
N ALA A 428 24.30 -25.13 -18.23
CA ALA A 428 23.78 -26.24 -19.02
C ALA A 428 22.95 -27.21 -18.18
N HIS A 429 23.39 -27.50 -16.95
CA HIS A 429 22.60 -28.31 -16.03
C HIS A 429 21.29 -27.62 -15.63
N VAL A 430 21.36 -26.34 -15.23
CA VAL A 430 20.19 -25.57 -14.81
C VAL A 430 19.19 -25.39 -15.95
N ALA A 431 19.66 -25.24 -17.19
CA ALA A 431 18.81 -25.24 -18.38
C ALA A 431 18.11 -26.60 -18.63
N GLY A 432 18.64 -27.69 -18.07
CA GLY A 432 18.17 -29.06 -18.31
C GLY A 432 18.87 -29.74 -19.50
N ALA A 433 19.88 -29.08 -20.09
CA ALA A 433 20.65 -29.61 -21.20
C ALA A 433 21.58 -30.78 -20.80
N LEU A 434 22.06 -30.77 -19.55
CA LEU A 434 22.84 -31.87 -18.98
C LEU A 434 22.15 -32.43 -17.73
N SER A 435 22.15 -33.75 -17.62
CA SER A 435 21.81 -34.41 -16.35
C SER A 435 22.80 -34.01 -15.27
N LEU A 436 22.41 -34.08 -13.99
CA LEU A 436 23.33 -33.76 -12.90
C LEU A 436 24.57 -34.68 -12.92
N ALA A 437 24.39 -35.95 -13.26
CA ALA A 437 25.47 -36.92 -13.39
C ALA A 437 26.46 -36.55 -14.52
N ASP A 438 25.94 -36.16 -15.69
CA ASP A 438 26.79 -35.73 -16.81
C ASP A 438 27.51 -34.42 -16.49
N ALA A 439 26.83 -33.44 -15.88
CA ALA A 439 27.43 -32.17 -15.50
C ALA A 439 28.53 -32.36 -14.43
N ALA A 440 28.28 -33.21 -13.43
CA ALA A 440 29.27 -33.61 -12.42
C ALA A 440 30.49 -34.29 -13.06
N ARG A 441 30.26 -35.19 -14.02
CA ARG A 441 31.34 -35.83 -14.81
C ARG A 441 32.14 -34.79 -15.58
N VAL A 442 31.48 -33.86 -16.27
CA VAL A 442 32.13 -32.80 -17.04
C VAL A 442 33.01 -31.94 -16.15
N VAL A 443 32.49 -31.41 -15.04
CA VAL A 443 33.26 -30.50 -14.16
C VAL A 443 34.41 -31.21 -13.45
N ALA A 444 34.21 -32.43 -12.94
CA ALA A 444 35.25 -33.16 -12.22
C ALA A 444 36.38 -33.61 -13.13
N LEU A 445 36.06 -34.21 -14.28
CA LEU A 445 37.10 -34.73 -15.19
C LEU A 445 37.82 -33.60 -15.94
N ARG A 446 37.12 -32.51 -16.29
CA ARG A 446 37.75 -31.29 -16.84
C ARG A 446 38.76 -30.71 -15.86
N SER A 447 38.36 -30.49 -14.61
CA SER A 447 39.21 -29.84 -13.62
C SER A 447 40.43 -30.70 -13.25
N ARG A 448 40.27 -32.02 -13.19
CA ARG A 448 41.39 -32.97 -13.04
C ARG A 448 42.38 -32.92 -14.21
N ALA A 449 41.90 -32.79 -15.45
CA ALA A 449 42.78 -32.63 -16.61
C ALA A 449 43.54 -31.29 -16.54
N ILE A 450 42.87 -30.19 -16.14
CA ILE A 450 43.49 -28.87 -15.96
C ILE A 450 44.58 -28.90 -14.88
N ALA A 451 44.43 -29.69 -13.81
CA ALA A 451 45.44 -29.80 -12.76
C ALA A 451 46.82 -30.25 -13.28
N LYS A 452 46.89 -30.93 -14.43
CA LYS A 452 48.17 -31.30 -15.09
C LYS A 452 48.89 -30.12 -15.74
N LEU A 453 48.18 -29.00 -15.95
CA LEU A 453 48.70 -27.75 -16.48
C LEU A 453 49.17 -26.79 -15.37
N ALA A 454 48.93 -27.14 -14.10
CA ALA A 454 49.34 -26.34 -12.95
C ALA A 454 50.86 -26.07 -12.97
N GLY A 455 51.23 -24.84 -12.60
CA GLY A 455 52.61 -24.35 -12.59
C GLY A 455 53.20 -24.01 -13.97
N ARG A 456 52.48 -24.24 -15.08
CA ARG A 456 53.01 -24.02 -16.45
C ARG A 456 52.62 -22.67 -17.04
N GLY A 457 51.68 -21.95 -16.45
CA GLY A 457 51.18 -20.69 -16.98
C GLY A 457 50.45 -19.85 -15.96
N GLY A 458 49.85 -18.75 -16.41
CA GLY A 458 49.05 -17.88 -15.57
C GLY A 458 48.09 -17.03 -16.38
N MET A 459 47.29 -16.23 -15.67
CA MET A 459 46.30 -15.35 -16.26
C MET A 459 46.33 -13.95 -15.64
N VAL A 460 45.98 -12.94 -16.44
CA VAL A 460 45.98 -11.53 -16.03
C VAL A 460 44.72 -10.82 -16.51
N SER A 461 44.05 -10.11 -15.61
CA SER A 461 42.91 -9.24 -15.90
C SER A 461 43.41 -7.85 -16.27
N VAL A 462 42.91 -7.31 -17.37
CA VAL A 462 43.36 -6.05 -17.97
C VAL A 462 42.15 -5.10 -18.08
N PRO A 463 42.17 -3.95 -17.39
CA PRO A 463 41.07 -3.00 -17.41
C PRO A 463 41.17 -2.06 -18.63
N LEU A 464 41.24 -2.64 -19.83
CA LEU A 464 41.38 -1.93 -21.10
C LEU A 464 40.51 -2.58 -22.18
N PRO A 465 40.10 -1.81 -23.20
CA PRO A 465 39.43 -2.36 -24.38
C PRO A 465 40.38 -3.22 -25.20
N LEU A 466 39.85 -4.28 -25.82
CA LEU A 466 40.64 -5.29 -26.53
C LEU A 466 41.51 -4.68 -27.64
N GLU A 467 41.01 -3.65 -28.33
CA GLU A 467 41.71 -2.99 -29.43
C GLU A 467 42.96 -2.22 -28.99
N ARG A 468 43.09 -1.95 -27.69
CA ARG A 468 44.26 -1.26 -27.09
C ARG A 468 45.25 -2.21 -26.42
N ILE A 469 44.99 -3.51 -26.46
CA ILE A 469 45.84 -4.51 -25.81
C ILE A 469 46.74 -5.14 -26.87
N ASP A 470 48.05 -4.98 -26.71
CA ASP A 470 49.03 -5.86 -27.35
C ASP A 470 49.31 -7.05 -26.43
N PRO A 471 48.80 -8.25 -26.73
CA PRO A 471 48.96 -9.39 -25.85
C PRO A 471 50.40 -9.92 -25.77
N GLY A 472 51.30 -9.55 -26.70
CA GLY A 472 52.72 -9.90 -26.66
C GLY A 472 53.00 -11.38 -26.44
N GLY A 473 52.27 -12.26 -27.12
CA GLY A 473 52.38 -13.73 -27.02
C GLY A 473 51.37 -14.41 -26.10
N LEU A 474 50.60 -13.65 -25.30
CA LEU A 474 49.48 -14.19 -24.54
C LEU A 474 48.25 -14.44 -25.45
N SER A 475 47.39 -15.36 -25.05
CA SER A 475 46.07 -15.57 -25.66
C SER A 475 45.02 -14.70 -24.97
N VAL A 476 44.03 -14.21 -25.71
CA VAL A 476 42.84 -13.57 -25.14
C VAL A 476 41.95 -14.66 -24.56
N ALA A 477 41.89 -14.74 -23.24
CA ALA A 477 41.12 -15.76 -22.54
C ALA A 477 39.65 -15.38 -22.40
N ALA A 478 39.34 -14.12 -22.11
CA ALA A 478 37.96 -13.65 -21.96
C ALA A 478 37.81 -12.17 -22.33
N VAL A 479 36.65 -11.84 -22.88
CA VAL A 479 36.17 -10.47 -23.07
C VAL A 479 34.88 -10.33 -22.26
N ASN A 480 35.00 -9.77 -21.05
CA ASN A 480 33.92 -9.66 -20.07
C ASN A 480 33.10 -8.37 -20.24
N GLY A 481 33.68 -7.35 -20.87
CA GLY A 481 33.03 -6.08 -21.13
C GLY A 481 33.95 -5.14 -21.90
N PRO A 482 33.49 -3.90 -22.17
CA PRO A 482 34.22 -2.93 -22.99
C PRO A 482 35.62 -2.60 -22.48
N GLU A 483 35.86 -2.68 -21.17
CA GLU A 483 37.17 -2.43 -20.56
C GLU A 483 37.55 -3.56 -19.59
N ALA A 484 37.14 -4.79 -19.86
CA ALA A 484 37.40 -5.94 -18.99
C ALA A 484 37.82 -7.16 -19.81
N VAL A 485 39.13 -7.29 -20.05
CA VAL A 485 39.73 -8.38 -20.84
C VAL A 485 40.62 -9.23 -19.94
N VAL A 486 40.65 -10.55 -20.17
CA VAL A 486 41.58 -11.46 -19.47
C VAL A 486 42.52 -12.07 -20.50
N LEU A 487 43.82 -12.04 -20.22
CA LEU A 487 44.86 -12.69 -21.01
C LEU A 487 45.39 -13.93 -20.28
N SER A 488 45.88 -14.90 -21.04
CA SER A 488 46.35 -16.21 -20.54
C SER A 488 47.51 -16.75 -21.36
N GLY A 489 48.52 -17.32 -20.69
CA GLY A 489 49.67 -17.91 -21.37
C GLY A 489 50.82 -18.24 -20.41
N ASP A 490 52.04 -18.27 -20.94
CA ASP A 490 53.24 -18.61 -20.18
C ASP A 490 53.46 -17.66 -18.99
N ALA A 491 53.90 -18.20 -17.85
CA ALA A 491 54.10 -17.43 -16.63
C ALA A 491 55.05 -16.23 -16.85
N ALA A 492 56.15 -16.44 -17.58
CA ALA A 492 57.09 -15.37 -17.91
C ALA A 492 56.46 -14.25 -18.76
N ALA A 493 55.59 -14.59 -19.72
CA ALA A 493 54.88 -13.61 -20.54
C ALA A 493 53.84 -12.84 -19.73
N VAL A 494 53.20 -13.48 -18.74
CA VAL A 494 52.31 -12.83 -17.77
C VAL A 494 53.07 -11.83 -16.91
N GLU A 495 54.23 -12.19 -16.35
CA GLU A 495 55.06 -11.25 -15.57
C GLU A 495 55.52 -10.07 -16.43
N ALA A 496 55.97 -10.33 -17.66
CA ALA A 496 56.34 -9.27 -18.60
C ALA A 496 55.14 -8.36 -18.95
N PHE A 497 53.92 -8.91 -19.03
CA PHE A 497 52.70 -8.12 -19.22
C PHE A 497 52.38 -7.26 -18.00
N LEU A 498 52.47 -7.80 -16.79
CA LEU A 498 52.27 -7.04 -15.55
C LEU A 498 53.30 -5.90 -15.39
N GLY A 499 54.54 -6.13 -15.83
CA GLY A 499 55.58 -5.09 -15.81
C GLY A 499 55.34 -3.93 -16.78
N ARG A 500 54.69 -4.19 -17.94
CA ARG A 500 54.39 -3.16 -18.94
C ARG A 500 53.04 -2.46 -18.73
N GLU A 501 52.08 -3.13 -18.09
CA GLU A 501 50.73 -2.60 -17.86
C GLU A 501 50.42 -2.55 -16.36
N PRO A 502 50.72 -1.43 -15.67
CA PRO A 502 50.53 -1.29 -14.23
C PRO A 502 49.08 -1.44 -13.75
N ARG A 503 48.09 -1.25 -14.62
CA ARG A 503 46.67 -1.41 -14.25
C ARG A 503 46.21 -2.86 -14.30
N ALA A 504 46.99 -3.75 -14.90
CA ALA A 504 46.66 -5.16 -14.99
C ALA A 504 46.82 -5.86 -13.64
N ARG A 505 45.98 -6.87 -13.37
CA ARG A 505 45.98 -7.63 -12.12
C ARG A 505 46.11 -9.12 -12.39
N ARG A 506 47.00 -9.78 -11.65
CA ARG A 506 47.12 -11.24 -11.66
C ARG A 506 45.78 -11.87 -11.27
N VAL A 507 45.33 -12.87 -12.02
CA VAL A 507 44.24 -13.76 -11.61
C VAL A 507 44.84 -14.88 -10.76
N ASN A 508 44.22 -15.21 -9.63
CA ASN A 508 44.74 -16.23 -8.71
C ASN A 508 44.49 -17.66 -9.24
N VAL A 509 45.23 -18.02 -10.29
CA VAL A 509 45.31 -19.33 -10.94
C VAL A 509 46.75 -19.59 -11.35
N ASP A 510 47.17 -20.84 -11.30
CA ASP A 510 48.52 -21.30 -11.63
C ASP A 510 48.58 -22.06 -12.97
N TYR A 511 47.55 -21.91 -13.80
CA TYR A 511 47.45 -22.51 -15.13
C TYR A 511 46.89 -21.52 -16.15
N ALA A 512 47.18 -21.76 -17.43
CA ALA A 512 46.78 -20.90 -18.55
C ALA A 512 45.60 -21.48 -19.35
N SER A 513 44.37 -21.38 -18.81
CA SER A 513 43.15 -21.77 -19.54
C SER A 513 42.84 -20.83 -20.72
N HIS A 514 42.05 -21.28 -21.70
CA HIS A 514 41.69 -20.49 -22.89
C HIS A 514 42.92 -20.04 -23.70
N SER A 515 43.97 -20.86 -23.72
CA SER A 515 45.22 -20.64 -24.44
C SER A 515 45.70 -21.93 -25.12
N ALA A 516 46.79 -21.86 -25.89
CA ALA A 516 47.40 -23.03 -26.53
C ALA A 516 47.81 -24.13 -25.51
N HIS A 517 48.05 -23.79 -24.24
CA HIS A 517 48.38 -24.78 -23.18
C HIS A 517 47.32 -25.87 -23.04
N VAL A 518 46.05 -25.55 -23.32
CA VAL A 518 44.91 -26.48 -23.22
C VAL A 518 45.00 -27.61 -24.25
N GLU A 519 45.74 -27.43 -25.35
CA GLU A 519 45.88 -28.46 -26.39
C GLU A 519 46.58 -29.71 -25.85
N ALA A 520 47.43 -29.58 -24.82
CA ALA A 520 48.11 -30.68 -24.16
C ALA A 520 47.15 -31.68 -23.46
N VAL A 521 45.93 -31.25 -23.13
CA VAL A 521 44.91 -32.08 -22.46
C VAL A 521 43.72 -32.39 -23.36
N ARG A 522 43.80 -32.09 -24.66
CA ARG A 522 42.70 -32.27 -25.63
C ARG A 522 42.18 -33.70 -25.66
N GLU A 523 43.05 -34.66 -25.98
CA GLU A 523 42.65 -36.06 -26.18
C GLU A 523 42.13 -36.67 -24.87
N GLU A 524 42.72 -36.29 -23.74
CA GLU A 524 42.23 -36.71 -22.42
C GLU A 524 40.81 -36.21 -22.15
N ILE A 525 40.51 -34.93 -22.42
CA ILE A 525 39.17 -34.37 -22.23
C ILE A 525 38.16 -35.05 -23.15
N LEU A 526 38.50 -35.23 -24.44
CA LEU A 526 37.61 -35.87 -25.40
C LEU A 526 37.26 -37.30 -24.97
N ALA A 527 38.26 -38.08 -24.55
CA ALA A 527 38.05 -39.45 -24.06
C ALA A 527 37.32 -39.48 -22.71
N ALA A 528 37.68 -38.62 -21.77
CA ALA A 528 37.10 -38.60 -20.42
C ALA A 528 35.61 -38.25 -20.43
N LEU A 529 35.19 -37.40 -21.36
CA LEU A 529 33.81 -36.95 -21.51
C LEU A 529 33.00 -37.80 -22.50
N ASP A 530 33.60 -38.83 -23.10
CA ASP A 530 32.86 -39.73 -24.00
C ASP A 530 31.67 -40.39 -23.29
N GLY A 531 30.52 -40.40 -23.96
CA GLY A 531 29.27 -40.93 -23.41
C GLY A 531 28.45 -39.97 -22.53
N ILE A 532 28.76 -38.67 -22.49
CA ILE A 532 27.78 -37.69 -21.97
C ILE A 532 26.60 -37.53 -22.95
N HIS A 533 25.40 -37.23 -22.42
CA HIS A 533 24.17 -37.17 -23.20
C HIS A 533 23.50 -35.79 -23.14
N PRO A 534 24.01 -34.78 -23.88
CA PRO A 534 23.36 -33.47 -23.99
C PRO A 534 21.98 -33.56 -24.63
N ARG A 535 21.06 -32.71 -24.17
CA ARG A 535 19.66 -32.68 -24.60
C ARG A 535 19.25 -31.27 -25.02
N PRO A 536 18.26 -31.13 -25.92
CA PRO A 536 17.58 -29.86 -26.14
C PRO A 536 16.97 -29.32 -24.83
N SER A 537 16.97 -28.00 -24.68
CA SER A 537 16.49 -27.28 -23.51
C SER A 537 15.47 -26.22 -23.93
N ASP A 538 14.36 -26.14 -23.21
CA ASP A 538 13.36 -25.07 -23.37
C ASP A 538 13.84 -23.73 -22.80
N ILE A 539 14.85 -23.75 -21.91
CA ILE A 539 15.50 -22.54 -21.40
C ILE A 539 16.63 -22.17 -22.37
N PRO A 540 16.57 -20.99 -23.01
CA PRO A 540 17.63 -20.49 -23.89
C PRO A 540 19.00 -20.50 -23.20
N PHE A 541 19.96 -21.15 -23.84
CA PHE A 541 21.36 -21.18 -23.41
C PHE A 541 22.19 -20.27 -24.30
N HIS A 542 22.73 -19.20 -23.71
CA HIS A 542 23.61 -18.26 -24.38
C HIS A 542 25.06 -18.67 -24.15
N SER A 543 25.66 -19.30 -25.16
CA SER A 543 27.04 -19.74 -25.13
C SER A 543 28.00 -18.55 -25.25
N THR A 544 28.94 -18.49 -24.32
CA THR A 544 30.09 -17.58 -24.39
C THR A 544 31.21 -18.09 -25.29
N VAL A 545 31.15 -19.35 -25.75
CA VAL A 545 32.07 -19.85 -26.78
C VAL A 545 31.70 -19.28 -28.15
N THR A 546 30.40 -19.23 -28.48
CA THR A 546 29.91 -18.70 -29.75
C THR A 546 29.52 -17.22 -29.67
N GLY A 547 29.24 -16.69 -28.48
CA GLY A 547 28.83 -15.30 -28.24
C GLY A 547 27.32 -15.07 -28.38
N GLY A 548 26.48 -16.10 -28.23
CA GLY A 548 25.03 -15.99 -28.41
C GLY A 548 24.28 -17.31 -28.17
N PRO A 549 22.97 -17.38 -28.52
CA PRO A 549 22.16 -18.58 -28.37
C PRO A 549 22.76 -19.79 -29.08
N LEU A 550 22.68 -20.96 -28.44
CA LEU A 550 23.18 -22.24 -28.98
C LEU A 550 22.18 -23.37 -28.72
N ASP A 551 22.02 -24.27 -29.68
CA ASP A 551 21.31 -25.54 -29.46
C ASP A 551 22.10 -26.42 -28.49
N THR A 552 21.44 -26.75 -27.39
CA THR A 552 21.99 -27.48 -26.26
C THR A 552 22.25 -28.95 -26.55
N ALA A 553 21.64 -29.54 -27.59
CA ALA A 553 22.01 -30.87 -28.07
C ALA A 553 23.47 -30.94 -28.56
N GLY A 554 24.07 -29.80 -28.93
CA GLY A 554 25.46 -29.70 -29.37
C GLY A 554 26.51 -29.71 -28.24
N LEU A 555 26.11 -29.77 -26.97
CA LEU A 555 27.00 -29.68 -25.79
C LEU A 555 27.74 -31.00 -25.48
N GLY A 556 28.30 -31.63 -26.51
CA GLY A 556 29.10 -32.86 -26.39
C GLY A 556 30.57 -32.63 -26.00
N PRO A 557 31.41 -33.68 -25.96
CA PRO A 557 32.82 -33.60 -25.56
C PRO A 557 33.63 -32.54 -26.33
N ALA A 558 33.42 -32.46 -27.64
CA ALA A 558 34.08 -31.47 -28.48
C ALA A 558 33.70 -30.02 -28.11
N TYR A 559 32.46 -29.79 -27.67
CA TYR A 559 32.04 -28.48 -27.17
C TYR A 559 32.78 -28.14 -25.88
N TRP A 560 32.81 -29.05 -24.90
CA TRP A 560 33.45 -28.78 -23.60
C TRP A 560 34.98 -28.58 -23.71
N TYR A 561 35.62 -29.26 -24.65
CA TYR A 561 37.00 -28.94 -25.03
C TYR A 561 37.12 -27.52 -25.61
N ARG A 562 36.24 -27.13 -26.55
CA ARG A 562 36.23 -25.75 -27.09
C ARG A 562 35.96 -24.71 -26.00
N ASN A 563 35.05 -24.98 -25.06
CA ASN A 563 34.79 -24.11 -23.92
C ASN A 563 36.07 -23.86 -23.11
N LEU A 564 36.90 -24.88 -22.88
CA LEU A 564 38.17 -24.72 -22.18
C LEU A 564 39.26 -24.03 -23.03
N ARG A 565 39.26 -24.25 -24.35
CA ARG A 565 40.34 -23.79 -25.26
C ARG A 565 40.13 -22.40 -25.85
N GLN A 566 38.90 -22.05 -26.18
CA GLN A 566 38.54 -20.83 -26.92
C GLN A 566 38.30 -19.65 -25.96
N THR A 567 38.38 -18.44 -26.50
CA THR A 567 38.07 -17.20 -25.78
C THR A 567 36.62 -17.19 -25.28
N VAL A 568 36.42 -16.76 -24.03
CA VAL A 568 35.10 -16.53 -23.43
C VAL A 568 34.56 -15.17 -23.89
N ARG A 569 33.56 -15.18 -24.78
CA ARG A 569 32.89 -14.00 -25.35
C ARG A 569 31.69 -13.57 -24.49
N PHE A 570 31.93 -13.30 -23.21
CA PHE A 570 30.86 -12.99 -22.26
C PHE A 570 30.10 -11.70 -22.60
N ALA A 571 30.82 -10.64 -22.99
CA ALA A 571 30.21 -9.37 -23.41
C ALA A 571 29.22 -9.55 -24.57
N ASP A 572 29.57 -10.37 -25.56
CA ASP A 572 28.71 -10.65 -26.72
C ASP A 572 27.45 -11.43 -26.29
N ALA A 573 27.63 -12.45 -25.45
CA ALA A 573 26.53 -13.30 -24.98
C ALA A 573 25.47 -12.51 -24.19
N VAL A 574 25.88 -11.53 -23.39
CA VAL A 574 24.97 -10.69 -22.59
C VAL A 574 24.41 -9.50 -23.36
N ALA A 575 25.07 -9.04 -24.43
CA ALA A 575 24.55 -7.98 -25.29
C ALA A 575 23.20 -8.38 -25.91
N GLY A 576 23.00 -9.66 -26.24
CA GLY A 576 21.70 -10.16 -26.74
C GLY A 576 20.55 -10.16 -25.71
N LEU A 577 20.81 -9.83 -24.45
CA LEU A 577 19.86 -9.99 -23.33
C LEU A 577 19.35 -8.65 -22.76
N HIS A 578 19.43 -7.58 -23.54
CA HIS A 578 18.90 -6.26 -23.15
C HIS A 578 17.47 -6.32 -22.58
N GLY A 579 17.22 -5.56 -21.52
CA GLY A 579 15.92 -5.51 -20.83
C GLY A 579 15.71 -6.58 -19.75
N HIS A 580 16.52 -7.65 -19.74
CA HIS A 580 16.45 -8.67 -18.68
C HIS A 580 17.23 -8.23 -17.43
N GLN A 581 16.83 -8.76 -16.28
CA GLN A 581 17.60 -8.67 -15.04
C GLN A 581 18.61 -9.81 -14.98
N LEU A 582 19.90 -9.48 -15.06
CA LEU A 582 20.98 -10.45 -14.94
C LEU A 582 21.26 -10.72 -13.45
N VAL A 583 21.01 -11.93 -12.99
CA VAL A 583 21.24 -12.37 -11.61
C VAL A 583 22.46 -13.29 -11.58
N GLU A 584 23.53 -12.86 -10.92
CA GLU A 584 24.72 -13.68 -10.73
C GLU A 584 24.47 -14.75 -9.66
N ILE A 585 24.46 -16.01 -10.10
CA ILE A 585 24.26 -17.18 -9.25
C ILE A 585 25.62 -17.65 -8.76
N SER A 586 26.09 -17.07 -7.65
CA SER A 586 27.45 -17.30 -7.17
C SER A 586 27.61 -17.10 -5.67
N ALA A 587 28.68 -17.68 -5.13
CA ALA A 587 29.11 -17.49 -3.74
C ALA A 587 29.61 -16.07 -3.46
N HIS A 588 30.01 -15.33 -4.50
CA HIS A 588 30.42 -13.94 -4.44
C HIS A 588 30.38 -13.32 -5.84
N PRO A 589 29.84 -12.10 -6.03
CA PRO A 589 29.80 -11.44 -7.33
C PRO A 589 31.22 -11.16 -7.86
N VAL A 590 31.52 -11.65 -9.05
CA VAL A 590 32.84 -11.48 -9.70
C VAL A 590 32.77 -10.93 -11.13
N LEU A 591 31.57 -10.89 -11.73
CA LEU A 591 31.38 -10.41 -13.10
C LEU A 591 31.01 -8.92 -13.17
N GLY A 592 30.94 -8.23 -12.03
CA GLY A 592 30.55 -6.82 -11.95
C GLY A 592 29.07 -6.58 -12.23
N LEU A 593 28.24 -7.62 -12.17
CA LEU A 593 26.79 -7.51 -12.28
C LEU A 593 26.19 -6.89 -11.02
N GLU A 594 25.11 -6.12 -11.20
CA GLU A 594 24.52 -5.39 -10.09
C GLU A 594 23.70 -6.27 -9.13
N LEU A 595 23.12 -7.37 -9.63
CA LEU A 595 22.42 -8.38 -8.80
C LEU A 595 23.31 -9.61 -8.62
N GLY A 596 23.79 -9.83 -7.41
CA GLY A 596 24.48 -11.06 -7.00
C GLY A 596 23.68 -11.85 -5.98
N THR A 597 24.03 -13.12 -5.76
CA THR A 597 23.31 -13.98 -4.80
C THR A 597 23.91 -13.89 -3.39
N LEU A 598 25.14 -14.35 -3.20
CA LEU A 598 25.86 -14.30 -1.92
C LEU A 598 27.03 -13.32 -1.95
N ARG A 599 27.63 -13.07 -0.78
CA ARG A 599 28.87 -12.30 -0.64
C ARG A 599 29.86 -13.03 0.27
N ARG A 600 31.14 -12.76 0.09
CA ARG A 600 32.22 -13.32 0.92
C ARG A 600 31.96 -12.96 2.39
N GLY A 601 31.89 -13.97 3.26
CA GLY A 601 31.58 -13.79 4.69
C GLY A 601 30.08 -13.72 5.01
N GLU A 602 29.20 -13.75 4.01
CA GLU A 602 27.74 -13.67 4.15
C GLU A 602 27.08 -14.84 3.38
N GLY A 603 27.26 -16.06 3.90
CA GLY A 603 26.86 -17.30 3.24
C GLY A 603 25.46 -17.81 3.57
N GLY A 604 24.69 -17.06 4.37
CA GLY A 604 23.43 -17.46 4.97
C GLY A 604 22.16 -17.05 4.25
N LEU A 605 21.03 -17.53 4.78
CA LEU A 605 19.70 -17.24 4.22
C LEU A 605 19.34 -15.74 4.30
N SER A 606 19.80 -15.02 5.33
CA SER A 606 19.59 -13.56 5.44
C SER A 606 20.18 -12.79 4.24
N ARG A 607 21.39 -13.17 3.79
CA ARG A 607 22.02 -12.55 2.60
C ARG A 607 21.26 -12.88 1.33
N PHE A 608 20.87 -14.14 1.16
CA PHE A 608 20.06 -14.54 0.02
C PHE A 608 18.74 -13.75 -0.04
N LEU A 609 18.03 -13.61 1.08
CA LEU A 609 16.76 -12.87 1.14
C LEU A 609 16.96 -11.38 0.85
N ALA A 610 18.05 -10.78 1.30
CA ALA A 610 18.41 -9.41 0.94
C ALA A 610 18.64 -9.27 -0.58
N SER A 611 19.36 -10.21 -1.20
CA SER A 611 19.56 -10.23 -2.66
C SER A 611 18.26 -10.46 -3.44
N ALA A 612 17.35 -11.29 -2.91
CA ALA A 612 16.01 -11.49 -3.46
C ALA A 612 15.17 -10.20 -3.38
N ALA A 613 15.24 -9.47 -2.26
CA ALA A 613 14.57 -8.18 -2.12
C ALA A 613 15.12 -7.14 -3.11
N ASP A 614 16.44 -7.09 -3.32
CA ASP A 614 17.07 -6.24 -4.32
C ASP A 614 16.58 -6.58 -5.73
N ALA A 615 16.54 -7.87 -6.09
CA ALA A 615 15.98 -8.33 -7.36
C ALA A 615 14.50 -7.94 -7.52
N TRP A 616 13.71 -8.05 -6.45
CA TRP A 616 12.31 -7.65 -6.45
C TRP A 616 12.12 -6.16 -6.75
N THR A 617 13.01 -5.28 -6.28
CA THR A 617 12.93 -3.84 -6.62
C THR A 617 13.07 -3.59 -8.12
N ARG A 618 13.73 -4.48 -8.84
CA ARG A 618 13.95 -4.40 -10.29
C ARG A 618 12.87 -5.09 -11.11
N GLY A 619 11.84 -5.62 -10.47
CA GLY A 619 10.69 -6.24 -11.13
C GLY A 619 10.67 -7.77 -11.07
N VAL A 620 11.72 -8.42 -10.57
CA VAL A 620 11.73 -9.88 -10.38
C VAL A 620 10.57 -10.27 -9.46
N ARG A 621 9.83 -11.33 -9.84
CA ARG A 621 8.71 -11.83 -9.07
C ARG A 621 9.21 -12.84 -8.05
N LEU A 622 8.81 -12.66 -6.80
CA LEU A 622 9.07 -13.61 -5.71
C LEU A 622 7.76 -14.28 -5.31
N ASP A 623 7.85 -15.55 -4.95
CA ASP A 623 6.82 -16.24 -4.20
C ASP A 623 6.95 -15.86 -2.70
N TRP A 624 6.14 -14.89 -2.27
CA TRP A 624 6.15 -14.45 -0.88
C TRP A 624 5.61 -15.52 0.07
N ASP A 625 4.74 -16.42 -0.38
CA ASP A 625 4.27 -17.51 0.48
C ASP A 625 5.43 -18.46 0.82
N ALA A 626 6.31 -18.74 -0.16
CA ALA A 626 7.56 -19.45 0.09
C ALA A 626 8.51 -18.67 1.01
N VAL A 627 8.57 -17.33 0.89
CA VAL A 627 9.37 -16.47 1.79
C VAL A 627 8.92 -16.54 3.25
N PHE A 628 7.63 -16.72 3.51
CA PHE A 628 7.12 -16.77 4.87
C PHE A 628 6.71 -18.17 5.34
N ALA A 629 6.84 -19.20 4.49
CA ALA A 629 6.61 -20.59 4.84
C ALA A 629 7.45 -21.00 6.06
N GLY A 630 6.82 -21.69 7.01
CA GLY A 630 7.45 -22.13 8.26
C GLY A 630 7.79 -20.99 9.25
N ARG A 631 7.50 -19.73 8.93
CA ARG A 631 7.71 -18.59 9.81
C ARG A 631 6.40 -18.20 10.46
N ASN A 632 6.42 -17.96 11.77
CA ASN A 632 5.23 -17.57 12.54
C ASN A 632 4.92 -16.07 12.35
N ALA A 633 4.73 -15.63 11.11
CA ALA A 633 4.41 -14.26 10.74
C ALA A 633 2.90 -14.03 10.67
N ARG A 634 2.43 -12.85 11.08
CA ARG A 634 1.02 -12.46 11.00
C ARG A 634 0.84 -11.07 10.42
N ARG A 635 -0.36 -10.80 9.92
CA ARG A 635 -0.73 -9.47 9.44
C ARG A 635 -0.88 -8.51 10.64
N VAL A 636 -0.24 -7.35 10.54
CA VAL A 636 -0.38 -6.24 11.50
C VAL A 636 -0.96 -5.01 10.81
N THR A 637 -1.40 -4.03 11.61
CA THR A 637 -1.94 -2.79 11.05
C THR A 637 -0.79 -1.86 10.70
N LEU A 638 -0.53 -1.69 9.41
CA LEU A 638 0.44 -0.72 8.91
C LEU A 638 -0.26 0.52 8.34
N PRO A 639 0.41 1.69 8.32
CA PRO A 639 -0.04 2.88 7.61
C PRO A 639 -0.58 2.59 6.21
N THR A 640 -1.63 3.33 5.83
CA THR A 640 -2.25 3.24 4.50
C THR A 640 -1.46 4.04 3.45
N TYR A 641 -1.85 3.85 2.18
CA TYR A 641 -1.18 4.46 1.03
C TYR A 641 -1.10 6.00 1.15
N PRO A 642 0.09 6.62 0.95
CA PRO A 642 0.25 8.06 0.99
C PRO A 642 -0.19 8.69 -0.34
N PHE A 643 -1.50 8.93 -0.49
CA PHE A 643 -2.05 9.60 -1.68
C PHE A 643 -1.39 10.96 -1.92
N GLN A 644 -0.83 11.14 -3.13
CA GLN A 644 -0.29 12.41 -3.63
C GLN A 644 -1.43 13.23 -4.21
N ARG A 645 -2.14 13.97 -3.35
CA ARG A 645 -3.39 14.64 -3.70
C ARG A 645 -3.11 15.88 -4.55
N GLN A 646 -4.01 16.13 -5.50
CA GLN A 646 -4.11 17.39 -6.24
C GLN A 646 -5.53 17.92 -6.11
N ARG A 647 -5.69 19.25 -6.17
CA ARG A 647 -6.99 19.90 -6.07
C ARG A 647 -7.72 19.86 -7.42
N TYR A 648 -8.91 19.28 -7.42
CA TYR A 648 -9.85 19.33 -8.54
C TYR A 648 -11.18 19.90 -8.04
N TRP A 649 -11.66 20.97 -8.68
CA TRP A 649 -12.93 21.61 -8.32
C TRP A 649 -13.55 22.25 -9.56
N MET A 650 -14.84 22.00 -9.78
CA MET A 650 -15.59 22.67 -10.84
C MET A 650 -16.09 24.02 -10.33
N GLU A 651 -15.71 25.10 -11.00
CA GLU A 651 -16.27 26.42 -10.73
C GLU A 651 -17.61 26.54 -11.44
N ALA A 652 -18.62 27.05 -10.74
CA ALA A 652 -19.88 27.40 -11.38
C ALA A 652 -19.59 28.50 -12.42
N PRO A 653 -20.14 28.41 -13.65
CA PRO A 653 -19.98 29.48 -14.61
C PRO A 653 -20.51 30.78 -14.00
N PRO A 654 -19.84 31.93 -14.23
CA PRO A 654 -20.35 33.20 -13.76
C PRO A 654 -21.77 33.39 -14.27
N PRO A 655 -22.68 33.97 -13.47
CA PRO A 655 -24.04 34.25 -13.93
C PRO A 655 -23.95 35.03 -15.24
N ALA A 656 -24.65 34.56 -16.27
CA ALA A 656 -24.67 35.24 -17.56
C ALA A 656 -25.03 36.71 -17.34
N ALA A 657 -24.24 37.63 -17.90
CA ALA A 657 -24.57 39.04 -17.86
C ALA A 657 -26.00 39.22 -18.43
N PRO A 658 -26.84 40.09 -17.83
CA PRO A 658 -28.17 40.35 -18.39
C PRO A 658 -28.01 40.73 -19.85
N ALA A 659 -28.70 40.00 -20.73
CA ALA A 659 -28.60 40.21 -22.17
C ALA A 659 -28.95 41.67 -22.48
N ARG A 660 -28.14 42.35 -23.30
CA ARG A 660 -28.34 43.76 -23.69
C ARG A 660 -29.71 44.03 -24.34
N ASP A 661 -30.42 42.97 -24.73
CA ASP A 661 -31.69 43.02 -25.45
C ASP A 661 -32.82 42.30 -24.67
N ALA A 662 -32.72 42.20 -23.34
CA ALA A 662 -33.67 41.44 -22.50
C ALA A 662 -35.13 41.90 -22.66
N GLU A 663 -35.36 43.22 -22.76
CA GLU A 663 -36.70 43.79 -22.97
C GLU A 663 -37.27 43.42 -24.35
N PHE A 664 -36.43 43.44 -25.39
CA PHE A 664 -36.81 43.03 -26.74
C PHE A 664 -37.23 41.55 -26.78
N TRP A 665 -36.42 40.65 -26.21
CA TRP A 665 -36.75 39.21 -26.21
C TRP A 665 -37.93 38.88 -25.31
N THR A 666 -38.11 39.61 -24.19
CA THR A 666 -39.31 39.47 -23.35
C THR A 666 -40.58 39.83 -24.13
N ALA A 667 -40.55 40.91 -24.91
CA ALA A 667 -41.67 41.28 -25.78
C ALA A 667 -41.95 40.23 -26.88
N VAL A 668 -40.89 39.64 -27.46
CA VAL A 668 -41.02 38.54 -28.43
C VAL A 668 -41.63 37.29 -27.80
N ASP A 669 -41.23 36.92 -26.57
CA ASP A 669 -41.71 35.72 -25.87
C ASP A 669 -43.18 35.85 -25.43
N GLN A 670 -43.58 37.06 -25.00
CA GLN A 670 -44.96 37.36 -24.59
C GLN A 670 -45.89 37.62 -25.78
N GLY A 671 -45.35 37.74 -26.99
CA GLY A 671 -46.11 38.08 -28.20
C GLY A 671 -46.63 39.53 -28.18
N ASP A 672 -46.00 40.41 -27.42
CA ASP A 672 -46.42 41.80 -27.23
C ASP A 672 -45.87 42.68 -28.37
N LEU A 673 -46.73 42.97 -29.34
CA LEU A 673 -46.40 43.79 -30.50
C LEU A 673 -46.13 45.26 -30.14
N ASP A 674 -46.78 45.78 -29.10
CA ASP A 674 -46.65 47.17 -28.71
C ASP A 674 -45.34 47.39 -27.94
N ALA A 675 -44.99 46.47 -27.05
CA ALA A 675 -43.68 46.45 -26.40
C ALA A 675 -42.53 46.23 -27.41
N LEU A 676 -42.73 45.37 -28.42
CA LEU A 676 -41.71 45.08 -29.44
C LEU A 676 -41.43 46.30 -30.34
N ALA A 677 -42.46 47.04 -30.74
CA ALA A 677 -42.32 48.26 -31.53
C ALA A 677 -41.65 49.41 -30.76
N GLY A 678 -41.75 49.41 -29.42
CA GLY A 678 -41.03 50.34 -28.55
C GLY A 678 -39.57 49.95 -28.30
N ALA A 679 -39.26 48.65 -28.29
CA ALA A 679 -37.92 48.14 -28.00
C ALA A 679 -36.97 48.12 -29.21
N ALA A 680 -37.48 48.18 -30.46
CA ALA A 680 -36.65 48.16 -31.67
C ALA A 680 -37.24 48.98 -32.84
N PRO A 681 -36.40 49.55 -33.73
CA PRO A 681 -36.86 50.33 -34.88
C PRO A 681 -37.69 49.50 -35.87
N GLY A 682 -38.88 49.96 -36.22
CA GLY A 682 -39.73 49.34 -37.26
C GLY A 682 -41.20 49.72 -37.11
N SER A 683 -42.01 49.53 -38.15
CA SER A 683 -43.45 49.78 -38.05
C SER A 683 -44.17 48.59 -37.40
N ARG A 684 -45.29 48.84 -36.71
CA ARG A 684 -46.13 47.79 -36.11
C ARG A 684 -46.52 46.70 -37.14
N GLY A 685 -46.76 47.11 -38.39
CA GLY A 685 -47.11 46.19 -39.48
C GLY A 685 -45.96 45.28 -39.91
N ASP A 686 -44.72 45.73 -39.79
CA ASP A 686 -43.53 44.92 -40.09
C ASP A 686 -43.28 43.90 -38.97
N TRP A 687 -43.38 44.34 -37.71
CA TRP A 687 -43.25 43.46 -36.55
C TRP A 687 -44.38 42.44 -36.44
N ALA A 688 -45.61 42.78 -36.82
CA ALA A 688 -46.72 41.83 -36.87
C ALA A 688 -46.46 40.65 -37.82
N LYS A 689 -45.71 40.88 -38.91
CA LYS A 689 -45.32 39.83 -39.86
C LYS A 689 -44.14 39.00 -39.35
N LEU A 690 -43.20 39.62 -38.62
CA LEU A 690 -41.95 38.98 -38.19
C LEU A 690 -42.03 38.31 -36.81
N LEU A 691 -42.91 38.77 -35.92
CA LEU A 691 -43.02 38.29 -34.54
C LEU A 691 -43.25 36.76 -34.45
N PRO A 692 -44.15 36.13 -35.23
CA PRO A 692 -44.30 34.68 -35.19
C PRO A 692 -43.03 33.94 -35.57
N ALA A 693 -42.26 34.47 -36.53
CA ALA A 693 -41.00 33.89 -36.98
C ALA A 693 -39.88 34.07 -35.94
N LEU A 694 -39.81 35.23 -35.30
CA LEU A 694 -38.85 35.55 -34.22
C LEU A 694 -39.12 34.72 -32.96
N ALA A 695 -40.38 34.61 -32.53
CA ALA A 695 -40.77 33.77 -31.39
C ALA A 695 -40.49 32.28 -31.66
N ALA A 696 -40.76 31.81 -32.88
CA ALA A 696 -40.42 30.44 -33.28
C ALA A 696 -38.90 30.22 -33.36
N TRP A 697 -38.14 31.21 -33.83
CA TRP A 697 -36.68 31.15 -33.84
C TRP A 697 -36.10 31.12 -32.42
N ARG A 698 -36.63 31.96 -31.52
CA ARG A 698 -36.23 32.02 -30.11
C ARG A 698 -36.52 30.72 -29.38
N ARG A 699 -37.74 30.18 -29.49
CA ARG A 699 -38.10 28.85 -28.93
C ARG A 699 -37.18 27.74 -29.43
N ARG A 700 -36.88 27.69 -30.73
CA ARG A 700 -35.91 26.72 -31.28
C ARG A 700 -34.50 26.93 -30.76
N GLY A 701 -34.10 28.17 -30.50
CA GLY A 701 -32.84 28.53 -29.86
C GLY A 701 -32.77 28.02 -28.42
N ASP A 702 -33.82 28.25 -27.63
CA ASP A 702 -33.93 27.81 -26.24
C ASP A 702 -34.03 26.28 -26.14
N GLU A 703 -34.78 25.62 -27.02
CA GLU A 703 -34.81 24.15 -27.14
C GLU A 703 -33.42 23.59 -27.50
N ARG A 704 -32.72 24.21 -28.47
CA ARG A 704 -31.35 23.80 -28.81
C ARG A 704 -30.36 24.06 -27.68
N ALA A 705 -30.51 25.15 -26.93
CA ALA A 705 -29.69 25.46 -25.77
C ALA A 705 -29.97 24.47 -24.62
N ALA A 706 -31.23 24.09 -24.40
CA ALA A 706 -31.62 23.06 -23.45
C ALA A 706 -31.06 21.68 -23.85
N VAL A 707 -31.21 21.29 -25.13
CA VAL A 707 -30.66 20.03 -25.66
C VAL A 707 -29.13 20.03 -25.69
N ALA A 708 -28.49 21.17 -25.95
CA ALA A 708 -27.04 21.33 -25.83
C ALA A 708 -26.60 21.28 -24.37
N GLY A 709 -27.40 21.80 -23.44
CA GLY A 709 -27.23 21.64 -21.99
C GLY A 709 -27.40 20.20 -21.50
N TRP A 710 -28.10 19.34 -22.25
CA TRP A 710 -28.16 17.90 -22.00
C TRP A 710 -26.93 17.15 -22.52
N ARG A 711 -26.09 17.78 -23.36
CA ARG A 711 -24.77 17.26 -23.72
C ARG A 711 -23.74 17.80 -22.74
N TYR A 712 -23.40 16.99 -21.77
CA TYR A 712 -22.25 17.25 -20.92
C TYR A 712 -20.96 16.78 -21.62
N GLN A 713 -19.92 17.61 -21.56
CA GLN A 713 -18.54 17.17 -21.71
C GLN A 713 -17.83 17.53 -20.41
N GLU A 714 -17.43 16.52 -19.64
CA GLU A 714 -16.57 16.72 -18.47
C GLU A 714 -15.15 17.02 -18.95
N ALA A 715 -14.70 18.25 -18.75
CA ALA A 715 -13.30 18.60 -18.87
C ALA A 715 -12.78 18.99 -17.49
N TRP A 716 -12.14 18.04 -16.82
CA TRP A 716 -11.43 18.31 -15.56
C TRP A 716 -10.16 19.11 -15.87
N ARG A 717 -10.21 20.41 -15.61
CA ARG A 717 -9.04 21.28 -15.71
C ARG A 717 -8.41 21.44 -14.34
N ARG A 718 -7.09 21.26 -14.28
CA ARG A 718 -6.30 21.58 -13.08
C ARG A 718 -6.52 23.04 -12.74
N VAL A 719 -7.06 23.31 -11.55
CA VAL A 719 -7.01 24.65 -10.97
C VAL A 719 -5.63 24.76 -10.32
N PRO A 720 -4.78 25.72 -10.72
CA PRO A 720 -3.55 25.99 -10.00
C PRO A 720 -3.90 26.23 -8.53
N ASP A 721 -3.16 25.63 -7.60
CA ASP A 721 -3.30 26.05 -6.21
C ASP A 721 -3.07 27.57 -6.17
N PRO A 722 -3.98 28.34 -5.55
CA PRO A 722 -3.77 29.77 -5.45
C PRO A 722 -2.39 29.99 -4.82
N ALA A 723 -1.56 30.82 -5.46
CA ALA A 723 -0.29 31.23 -4.87
C ALA A 723 -0.59 31.68 -3.43
N PRO A 724 0.17 31.20 -2.43
CA PRO A 724 -0.12 31.52 -1.04
C PRO A 724 -0.11 33.05 -0.89
N ALA A 725 -1.29 33.65 -0.78
CA ALA A 725 -1.40 35.07 -0.52
C ALA A 725 -0.73 35.34 0.83
N PRO A 726 0.15 36.36 0.92
CA PRO A 726 0.69 36.76 2.21
C PRO A 726 -0.47 37.09 3.14
N LEU A 727 -0.50 36.47 4.31
CA LEU A 727 -1.49 36.75 5.33
C LEU A 727 -1.14 38.09 5.97
N GLU A 728 -1.98 39.12 5.79
CA GLU A 728 -1.76 40.43 6.40
C GLU A 728 -2.40 40.55 7.79
N GLY A 729 -1.90 41.47 8.60
CA GLY A 729 -2.51 41.84 9.89
C GLY A 729 -1.96 41.11 11.13
N ALA A 730 -2.52 41.44 12.29
CA ALA A 730 -2.17 40.85 13.58
C ALA A 730 -3.17 39.75 13.95
N TRP A 731 -2.68 38.55 14.24
CA TRP A 731 -3.49 37.35 14.50
C TRP A 731 -3.26 36.87 15.93
N LEU A 732 -4.34 36.53 16.62
CA LEU A 732 -4.30 36.01 17.99
C LEU A 732 -4.69 34.53 17.98
N VAL A 733 -3.76 33.65 18.36
CA VAL A 733 -3.98 32.21 18.48
C VAL A 733 -4.39 31.89 19.91
N VAL A 734 -5.65 31.49 20.11
CA VAL A 734 -6.24 31.19 21.42
C VAL A 734 -6.38 29.67 21.58
N GLY A 735 -5.56 29.04 22.41
CA GLY A 735 -5.60 27.58 22.62
C GLY A 735 -4.41 26.99 23.39
N GLY A 736 -4.51 25.69 23.71
CA GLY A 736 -3.38 24.85 24.15
C GLY A 736 -2.59 24.30 22.96
N GLU A 737 -1.71 23.32 23.17
CA GLU A 737 -0.95 22.72 22.07
C GLU A 737 -1.88 22.15 20.98
N PRO A 738 -1.58 22.39 19.68
CA PRO A 738 -0.31 22.87 19.13
C PRO A 738 -0.33 24.37 18.74
N ALA A 739 -0.73 25.26 19.65
CA ALA A 739 -0.79 26.71 19.38
C ALA A 739 0.53 27.30 18.83
N ASP A 740 1.69 26.81 19.26
CA ASP A 740 2.99 27.35 18.84
C ASP A 740 3.31 26.95 17.38
N ALA A 741 2.92 25.75 16.95
CA ALA A 741 3.02 25.34 15.55
C ALA A 741 2.09 26.16 14.65
N CYS A 742 0.88 26.49 15.12
CA CYS A 742 -0.04 27.38 14.41
C CYS A 742 0.50 28.80 14.29
N VAL A 743 1.09 29.36 15.36
CA VAL A 743 1.73 30.69 15.33
C VAL A 743 2.90 30.68 14.34
N ALA A 744 3.75 29.65 14.37
CA ALA A 744 4.87 29.51 13.45
C ALA A 744 4.41 29.42 11.99
N ALA A 745 3.39 28.61 11.70
CA ALA A 745 2.83 28.47 10.36
C ALA A 745 2.20 29.77 9.83
N LEU A 746 1.52 30.54 10.69
CA LEU A 746 0.93 31.83 10.34
C LEU A 746 2.01 32.90 10.06
N ASN A 747 3.04 32.96 10.92
CA ASN A 747 4.17 33.87 10.74
C ASN A 747 4.97 33.55 9.45
N ALA A 748 5.18 32.26 9.17
CA ALA A 748 5.84 31.80 7.95
C ALA A 748 5.07 32.17 6.66
N ARG A 749 3.78 32.53 6.78
CA ARG A 749 2.95 33.01 5.67
C ARG A 749 2.70 34.52 5.70
N GLY A 750 3.45 35.28 6.50
CA GLY A 750 3.45 36.74 6.49
C GLY A 750 2.60 37.43 7.57
N ALA A 751 1.85 36.68 8.39
CA ALA A 751 1.05 37.25 9.46
C ALA A 751 1.91 37.70 10.65
N ARG A 752 1.41 38.62 11.48
CA ARG A 752 1.94 38.86 12.84
C ARG A 752 1.11 38.08 13.85
N ALA A 753 1.38 36.79 13.99
CA ALA A 753 0.66 35.92 14.92
C ALA A 753 1.30 35.94 16.31
N SER A 754 0.46 36.04 17.34
CA SER A 754 0.87 35.94 18.74
C SER A 754 -0.10 35.05 19.52
N ARG A 755 0.44 34.32 20.51
CA ARG A 755 -0.36 33.43 21.35
C ARG A 755 -1.07 34.22 22.43
N VAL A 756 -2.34 33.90 22.65
CA VAL A 756 -3.09 34.34 23.83
C VAL A 756 -3.37 33.11 24.68
N PRO A 757 -2.78 32.98 25.87
CA PRO A 757 -3.11 31.88 26.77
C PRO A 757 -4.59 31.96 27.14
N ARG A 758 -5.24 30.79 27.20
CA ARG A 758 -6.62 30.69 27.67
C ARG A 758 -6.61 31.10 29.14
N ALA A 759 -7.28 32.20 29.50
CA ALA A 759 -7.41 32.59 30.89
C ALA A 759 -8.10 31.43 31.64
N ASN A 760 -7.38 30.80 32.57
CA ASN A 760 -8.00 29.91 33.54
C ASN A 760 -9.07 30.72 34.27
N ARG A 761 -10.31 30.22 34.32
CA ARG A 761 -11.30 30.76 35.25
C ARG A 761 -10.68 30.73 36.64
N CYS A 762 -10.59 31.89 37.29
CA CYS A 762 -10.19 31.98 38.68
C CYS A 762 -11.11 31.09 39.53
N ALA A 763 -10.60 29.95 39.98
CA ALA A 763 -11.03 29.39 41.25
C ALA A 763 -10.51 30.32 42.36
N GLY A 764 -11.30 30.45 43.43
CA GLY A 764 -11.24 31.57 44.37
C GLY A 764 -9.92 31.80 45.14
N SER A 765 -9.84 33.05 45.61
CA SER A 765 -9.10 33.57 46.78
C SER A 765 -7.61 33.94 46.67
N SER A 766 -7.41 35.24 46.90
CA SER A 766 -6.28 35.93 47.56
C SER A 766 -4.93 36.15 46.85
N ARG A 767 -4.68 37.45 46.60
CA ARG A 767 -3.41 38.21 46.56
C ARG A 767 -2.35 37.82 45.51
N CYS A 768 -2.26 38.64 44.45
CA CYS A 768 -0.98 39.01 43.84
C CYS A 768 -0.98 40.51 43.46
N SER A 769 0.02 41.23 43.93
CA SER A 769 0.27 42.67 43.71
C SER A 769 0.72 42.99 42.27
N PRO A 770 0.56 44.24 41.78
CA PRO A 770 0.94 44.61 40.43
C PRO A 770 2.39 45.12 40.39
N SER A 771 3.28 44.45 39.67
CA SER A 771 4.50 45.10 39.20
C SER A 771 4.92 44.58 37.84
N THR A 772 5.30 45.51 36.97
CA THR A 772 5.87 45.36 35.62
C THR A 772 4.88 45.24 34.46
N ALA A 773 4.29 46.38 34.10
CA ALA A 773 3.88 46.66 32.73
C ALA A 773 5.02 47.47 32.05
N PRO A 774 5.47 47.11 30.83
CA PRO A 774 6.08 48.06 29.93
C PRO A 774 4.97 48.80 29.18
N THR A 775 4.84 50.06 29.51
CA THR A 775 4.16 51.10 28.74
C THR A 775 4.69 51.16 27.31
N ARG A 776 3.81 51.01 26.32
CA ARG A 776 3.71 51.81 25.08
C ARG A 776 2.67 51.19 24.13
N TYR A 777 1.45 51.73 24.16
CA TYR A 777 0.55 51.71 23.01
C TYR A 777 0.13 53.16 22.72
N PRO A 778 0.22 53.66 21.48
CA PRO A 778 -0.42 54.91 21.13
C PRO A 778 -1.93 54.72 21.12
N GLN A 779 -2.62 55.67 21.75
CA GLN A 779 -4.07 55.82 21.78
C GLN A 779 -4.63 55.79 20.35
N TRP A 780 -5.60 54.91 20.10
CA TRP A 780 -6.52 55.07 18.97
C TRP A 780 -7.96 55.18 19.49
N ARG A 781 -8.55 56.32 19.13
CA ARG A 781 -9.90 56.76 19.45
C ARG A 781 -10.94 55.76 18.95
N ARG A 782 -11.95 55.48 19.77
CA ARG A 782 -13.25 55.00 19.29
C ARG A 782 -13.96 56.13 18.53
N PRO A 783 -14.62 55.82 17.41
CA PRO A 783 -15.96 56.32 17.17
C PRO A 783 -16.94 55.15 17.08
N ALA A 784 -18.10 55.33 17.73
CA ALA A 784 -19.22 54.42 17.71
C ALA A 784 -19.99 54.51 16.37
N ALA A 785 -20.43 53.37 15.83
CA ALA A 785 -21.82 53.13 15.41
C ALA A 785 -21.97 51.80 14.64
N SER A 786 -22.93 51.00 15.13
CA SER A 786 -23.88 50.11 14.44
C SER A 786 -23.45 49.09 13.37
N CYS A 787 -24.00 47.89 13.60
CA CYS A 787 -24.51 46.92 12.63
C CYS A 787 -23.52 46.02 11.87
N ALA A 788 -23.60 44.76 12.28
CA ALA A 788 -23.69 43.56 11.45
C ALA A 788 -22.51 43.26 10.51
N THR A 789 -21.78 42.18 10.79
CA THR A 789 -21.30 41.22 9.78
C THR A 789 -20.65 39.99 10.42
N THR A 790 -21.33 38.86 10.24
CA THR A 790 -20.87 37.58 9.68
C THR A 790 -19.55 36.94 10.17
N PRO A 791 -19.58 35.64 10.57
CA PRO A 791 -18.42 34.93 11.08
C PRO A 791 -17.49 34.36 10.01
N ARG A 792 -16.20 34.51 10.34
CA ARG A 792 -14.99 33.79 9.97
C ARG A 792 -15.19 32.35 9.45
N ARG A 793 -14.71 32.10 8.23
CA ARG A 793 -14.29 30.77 7.74
C ARG A 793 -12.98 30.36 8.41
N ARG A 794 -12.93 29.15 8.98
CA ARG A 794 -11.68 28.47 9.38
C ARG A 794 -11.11 27.74 8.15
N CYS A 795 -9.90 28.10 7.74
CA CYS A 795 -9.04 27.23 6.94
C CYS A 795 -8.30 26.27 7.89
N GLY A 796 -8.36 24.98 7.58
CA GLY A 796 -7.49 23.97 8.15
C GLY A 796 -6.13 23.99 7.47
N ALA A 797 -5.09 23.85 8.29
CA ALA A 797 -3.92 23.03 8.07
C ALA A 797 -3.39 22.66 9.46
#